data_AF-A0A964BUC2-F1
#
_entry.id   AF-A0A964BUC2-F1
#
_cell.length_a   1.000
_cell.length_b   1.000
_cell.length_c   1.000
_cell.angle_alpha   90.00
_cell.angle_beta   90.00
_cell.angle_gamma   90.00
#
_symmetry.space_group_name_H-M   'P 1'
#
loop_
_entity.id
_entity.type
_entity.pdbx_description
1 polymer ?
#
loop_
_entity_poly.entity_id
_entity_poly.type
_entity_poly.pdbx_seq_one_letter_code
_entity_poly.pdbx_strand_id
1 'polypeptide(L)'
;MSVYSQITIIFLCLLCCCILPFQANAQTEQRNYLTLEVLNNRVSNLVQNEGKDKIDLSNFMINLSNSDNEFNQQFYQEINNTINKRASPVEIDLSNSIIQGDFKLNRLGIFSAVGEGALSSLFTASEKEQIDRYYPVNQNITQQTPRIYIFRGQLNFTKTIFTGEVEGDNSLFLQPIIATDAKFQNTVKLDRDIFGKEVDLSNSILKQNINLKHSHFFSTAKFKQVEFQGISDFSNSQFEALTEFDRSLFKQVTNFTHTVFVRPINFSNIIFSDRLIFAKSKFLDSLLLINSTFEKTVTFRDIYINAIINLQDAHLIDRLDFSNAFFTPQATINTSGLAFDSAEAKIIGDRGIGKLINIDRLEANETVLRNLIRNFRSLEQIADANYIEYQREQLKAQQLRDRLTRISWQQVFTWGWISLIPQWLTLNLLLILGDYGTNINLIFTIGIINISFFSFLFWLIDRYRPYISQPIQPSRNEIIVMTGSYLTLTSLSIINLFLTTKQPWSILLDVGIILLPIPILITSLIYKQGRYHKLLHTTYFVEDGSLRQFRLLIGRLPIMPRFPFFRDRFQAILWSKRWNWLNYYDFSFNNIFKLGFNDIRLRDEHLPGLISTLVWYQWCLGVFYVILLLWTLSRTIPGLNLLIYF
;
A
#
# COMPACT_ATOMS: atom_id res chain seq x y z
N MET A 1 -19.86 -15.67 -14.59
CA MET A 1 -18.91 -15.15 -15.60
C MET A 1 -19.71 -14.33 -16.58
N SER A 2 -19.53 -13.01 -16.58
CA SER A 2 -20.36 -12.07 -17.32
C SER A 2 -19.93 -11.99 -18.79
N VAL A 3 -20.88 -11.70 -19.67
CA VAL A 3 -20.74 -11.53 -21.13
C VAL A 3 -19.60 -10.58 -21.54
N TYR A 4 -19.17 -9.69 -20.64
CA TYR A 4 -18.01 -8.82 -20.81
C TYR A 4 -16.66 -9.55 -20.86
N SER A 5 -16.53 -10.72 -20.22
CA SER A 5 -15.31 -11.55 -20.25
C SER A 5 -15.13 -12.28 -21.58
N GLN A 6 -16.21 -12.60 -22.29
CA GLN A 6 -16.12 -13.26 -23.60
C GLN A 6 -15.82 -12.26 -24.71
N ILE A 7 -16.32 -11.03 -24.61
CA ILE A 7 -16.04 -9.98 -25.60
C ILE A 7 -14.58 -9.52 -25.50
N THR A 8 -13.99 -9.42 -24.30
CA THR A 8 -12.57 -9.08 -24.15
C THR A 8 -11.64 -10.19 -24.64
N ILE A 9 -11.97 -11.46 -24.44
CA ILE A 9 -11.18 -12.58 -24.96
C ILE A 9 -11.28 -12.66 -26.50
N ILE A 10 -12.47 -12.45 -27.07
CA ILE A 10 -12.64 -12.41 -28.54
C ILE A 10 -11.91 -11.20 -29.15
N PHE A 11 -11.91 -10.04 -28.47
CA PHE A 11 -11.18 -8.85 -28.92
C PHE A 11 -9.65 -9.04 -28.78
N LEU A 12 -9.17 -9.73 -27.73
CA LEU A 12 -7.76 -10.08 -27.57
C LEU A 12 -7.31 -11.12 -28.61
N CYS A 13 -8.16 -12.11 -28.93
CA CYS A 13 -7.90 -13.08 -29.98
C CYS A 13 -7.94 -12.46 -31.39
N LEU A 14 -8.83 -11.49 -31.65
CA LEU A 14 -8.83 -10.72 -32.90
C LEU A 14 -7.61 -9.78 -33.00
N LEU A 15 -7.13 -9.22 -31.88
CA LEU A 15 -5.88 -8.46 -31.86
C LEU A 15 -4.66 -9.37 -32.10
N CYS A 16 -4.65 -10.60 -31.58
CA CYS A 16 -3.60 -11.59 -31.89
C CYS A 16 -3.67 -12.12 -33.33
N CYS A 17 -4.86 -12.20 -33.94
CA CYS A 17 -5.01 -12.65 -35.34
C CYS A 17 -4.83 -11.55 -36.39
N CYS A 18 -4.84 -10.26 -36.00
CA CYS A 18 -4.57 -9.12 -36.89
C CYS A 18 -3.09 -8.67 -36.90
N ILE A 19 -2.21 -9.33 -36.14
CA ILE A 19 -0.76 -9.24 -36.39
C ILE A 19 -0.47 -10.15 -37.59
N LEU A 20 -0.75 -9.60 -38.78
CA LEU A 20 -0.13 -10.07 -40.01
C LEU A 20 1.37 -10.24 -39.73
N PRO A 21 2.03 -11.31 -40.20
CA PRO A 21 3.47 -11.34 -40.18
C PRO A 21 3.91 -10.15 -41.01
N PHE A 22 4.45 -9.12 -40.35
CA PHE A 22 5.36 -8.21 -41.02
C PHE A 22 6.49 -9.13 -41.50
N GLN A 23 6.36 -9.60 -42.74
CA GLN A 23 7.52 -9.91 -43.56
C GLN A 23 8.31 -8.61 -43.54
N ALA A 24 9.26 -8.53 -42.60
CA ALA A 24 10.33 -7.59 -42.70
C ALA A 24 10.87 -7.80 -44.11
N ASN A 25 10.73 -6.78 -44.96
CA ASN A 25 11.55 -6.62 -46.13
C ASN A 25 12.99 -6.58 -45.63
N ALA A 26 13.57 -7.75 -45.43
CA ALA A 26 15.00 -7.92 -45.50
C ALA A 26 15.31 -7.63 -46.97
N GLN A 27 15.60 -6.37 -47.28
CA GLN A 27 16.60 -6.11 -48.30
C GLN A 27 17.81 -6.92 -47.85
N THR A 28 17.96 -8.13 -48.41
CA THR A 28 19.22 -8.84 -48.40
C THR A 28 20.19 -7.94 -49.13
N GLU A 29 20.83 -7.02 -48.41
CA GLU A 29 22.07 -6.41 -48.84
C GLU A 29 22.98 -7.58 -49.23
N GLN A 30 23.22 -7.71 -50.53
CA GLN A 30 24.04 -8.77 -51.08
C GLN A 30 25.47 -8.48 -50.63
N ARG A 31 25.88 -9.08 -49.51
CA ARG A 31 27.23 -8.95 -48.96
C ARG A 31 28.19 -9.77 -49.81
N ASN A 32 29.32 -9.18 -50.16
CA ASN A 32 30.38 -9.89 -50.86
C ASN A 32 31.22 -10.71 -49.88
N TYR A 33 31.79 -11.81 -50.35
CA TYR A 33 32.80 -12.54 -49.58
C TYR A 33 34.09 -11.72 -49.48
N LEU A 34 34.69 -11.69 -48.30
CA LEU A 34 36.04 -11.15 -48.11
C LEU A 34 37.05 -12.13 -48.73
N THR A 35 37.68 -11.74 -49.82
CA THR A 35 38.77 -12.49 -50.45
C THR A 35 40.12 -12.07 -49.85
N LEU A 36 41.15 -12.90 -50.01
CA LEU A 36 42.50 -12.57 -49.54
C LEU A 36 43.07 -11.30 -50.20
N GLU A 37 42.79 -11.10 -51.49
CA GLU A 37 43.21 -9.90 -52.22
C GLU A 37 42.56 -8.63 -51.64
N VAL A 38 41.26 -8.68 -51.34
CA VAL A 38 40.55 -7.56 -50.71
C VAL A 38 41.08 -7.32 -49.31
N LEU A 39 41.31 -8.37 -48.51
CA LEU A 39 41.90 -8.24 -47.17
C LEU A 39 43.27 -7.54 -47.25
N ASN A 40 44.17 -8.02 -48.13
CA ASN A 40 45.52 -7.46 -48.30
C ASN A 40 45.48 -5.98 -48.70
N ASN A 41 44.54 -5.60 -49.56
CA ASN A 41 44.30 -4.20 -49.91
C ASN A 41 43.83 -3.39 -48.69
N ARG A 42 42.85 -3.89 -47.92
CA ARG A 42 42.30 -3.19 -46.74
C ARG A 42 43.32 -3.01 -45.61
N VAL A 43 44.20 -3.99 -45.37
CA VAL A 43 45.25 -3.86 -44.35
C VAL A 43 46.40 -2.96 -44.80
N SER A 44 46.63 -2.84 -46.11
CA SER A 44 47.65 -1.94 -46.68
C SER A 44 47.17 -0.49 -46.79
N ASN A 45 45.88 -0.29 -47.09
CA ASN A 45 45.24 1.00 -47.31
C ASN A 45 44.23 1.30 -46.20
N LEU A 46 44.75 1.68 -45.02
CA LEU A 46 43.92 2.01 -43.86
C LEU A 46 43.08 3.27 -44.11
N VAL A 47 41.83 3.21 -43.67
CA VAL A 47 40.94 4.37 -43.66
C VAL A 47 41.29 5.22 -42.44
N GLN A 48 41.39 6.54 -42.63
CA GLN A 48 41.49 7.48 -41.53
C GLN A 48 40.08 7.90 -41.12
N ASN A 49 39.70 7.68 -39.87
CA ASN A 49 38.49 8.25 -39.30
C ASN A 49 38.82 8.94 -37.98
N GLU A 50 38.48 10.23 -37.86
CA GLU A 50 38.76 11.05 -36.67
C GLU A 50 40.24 10.99 -36.19
N GLY A 51 41.18 10.83 -37.11
CA GLY A 51 42.62 10.73 -36.82
C GLY A 51 43.07 9.37 -36.27
N LYS A 52 42.24 8.33 -36.35
CA LYS A 52 42.59 6.94 -36.05
C LYS A 52 42.68 6.10 -37.31
N ASP A 53 43.70 5.25 -37.36
CA ASP A 53 43.88 4.22 -38.37
C ASP A 53 42.79 3.14 -38.21
N LYS A 54 42.13 2.77 -39.32
CA LYS A 54 41.06 1.78 -39.34
C LYS A 54 41.25 0.77 -40.47
N ILE A 55 41.20 -0.52 -40.13
CA ILE A 55 41.04 -1.62 -41.10
C ILE A 55 39.53 -1.79 -41.29
N ASP A 56 39.02 -1.30 -42.42
CA ASP A 56 37.60 -1.39 -42.78
C ASP A 56 37.28 -2.74 -43.42
N LEU A 57 36.72 -3.65 -42.61
CA LEU A 57 36.18 -4.95 -43.00
C LEU A 57 34.66 -4.98 -42.81
N SER A 58 34.00 -3.82 -42.87
CA SER A 58 32.55 -3.72 -42.71
C SER A 58 31.80 -4.28 -43.93
N ASN A 59 30.57 -4.76 -43.71
CA ASN A 59 29.65 -5.25 -44.75
C ASN A 59 30.13 -6.49 -45.55
N PHE A 60 31.01 -7.31 -44.99
CA PHE A 60 31.51 -8.53 -45.65
C PHE A 60 30.91 -9.82 -45.11
N MET A 61 30.92 -10.88 -45.92
CA MET A 61 30.87 -12.26 -45.45
C MET A 61 32.29 -12.79 -45.28
N ILE A 62 32.67 -13.14 -44.07
CA ILE A 62 34.02 -13.59 -43.72
C ILE A 62 33.94 -15.06 -43.35
N ASN A 63 34.47 -15.93 -44.21
CA ASN A 63 34.38 -17.38 -44.00
C ASN A 63 35.60 -17.95 -43.29
N LEU A 64 35.44 -18.23 -41.99
CA LEU A 64 36.42 -18.84 -41.10
C LEU A 64 36.03 -20.28 -40.70
N SER A 65 35.04 -20.88 -41.36
CA SER A 65 34.47 -22.19 -41.00
C SER A 65 35.46 -23.35 -41.04
N ASN A 66 36.49 -23.26 -41.88
CA ASN A 66 37.57 -24.24 -41.94
C ASN A 66 38.86 -23.62 -41.37
N SER A 67 39.34 -24.15 -40.24
CA SER A 67 40.57 -23.70 -39.58
C SER A 67 41.83 -23.93 -40.41
N ASP A 68 41.80 -24.94 -41.28
CA ASP A 68 42.96 -25.37 -42.07
C ASP A 68 43.02 -24.66 -43.43
N ASN A 69 42.00 -23.86 -43.76
CA ASN A 69 41.99 -23.08 -44.99
C ASN A 69 43.03 -21.96 -44.92
N GLU A 70 43.78 -21.79 -46.00
CA GLU A 70 44.77 -20.71 -46.19
C GLU A 70 44.17 -19.34 -45.85
N PHE A 71 42.94 -19.06 -46.29
CA PHE A 71 42.29 -17.78 -45.98
C PHE A 71 42.13 -17.53 -44.47
N ASN A 72 41.76 -18.55 -43.68
CA ASN A 72 41.58 -18.39 -42.23
C ASN A 72 42.93 -18.08 -41.56
N GLN A 73 43.99 -18.81 -41.92
CA GLN A 73 45.32 -18.56 -41.36
C GLN A 73 45.85 -17.17 -41.74
N GLN A 74 45.73 -16.81 -43.02
CA GLN A 74 46.15 -15.51 -43.54
C GLN A 74 45.32 -14.36 -42.94
N PHE A 75 44.02 -14.56 -42.69
CA PHE A 75 43.15 -13.56 -42.06
C PHE A 75 43.74 -13.02 -40.75
N TYR A 76 44.09 -13.91 -39.83
CA TYR A 76 44.68 -13.52 -38.55
C TYR A 76 46.10 -12.97 -38.72
N GLN A 77 46.91 -13.56 -39.60
CA GLN A 77 48.30 -13.16 -39.83
C GLN A 77 48.41 -11.74 -40.39
N GLU A 78 47.64 -11.42 -41.43
CA GLU A 78 47.69 -10.11 -42.10
C GLU A 78 47.19 -8.97 -41.20
N ILE A 79 46.12 -9.22 -40.44
CA ILE A 79 45.63 -8.25 -39.45
C ILE A 79 46.68 -8.02 -38.35
N ASN A 80 47.25 -9.09 -37.79
CA ASN A 80 48.29 -8.98 -36.75
C ASN A 80 49.54 -8.25 -37.25
N ASN A 81 49.97 -8.54 -38.48
CA ASN A 81 51.14 -7.90 -39.09
C ASN A 81 50.95 -6.38 -39.16
N THR A 82 49.74 -5.93 -39.46
CA THR A 82 49.42 -4.50 -39.55
C THR A 82 49.30 -3.85 -38.19
N ILE A 83 48.58 -4.48 -37.25
CA ILE A 83 48.37 -3.92 -35.90
C ILE A 83 49.68 -3.87 -35.11
N ASN A 84 50.51 -4.90 -35.19
CA ASN A 84 51.72 -5.01 -34.37
C ASN A 84 52.88 -4.12 -34.86
N LYS A 85 52.86 -3.68 -36.13
CA LYS A 85 53.88 -2.77 -36.69
C LYS A 85 53.64 -1.29 -36.38
N ARG A 86 52.42 -0.93 -35.95
CA ARG A 86 52.02 0.47 -35.75
C ARG A 86 52.26 0.91 -34.29
N ALA A 87 52.62 2.18 -34.13
CA ALA A 87 52.80 2.81 -32.83
C ALA A 87 51.45 3.17 -32.18
N SER A 88 50.47 3.59 -32.99
CA SER A 88 49.12 3.91 -32.56
C SER A 88 48.19 2.70 -32.67
N PRO A 89 47.20 2.55 -31.74
CA PRO A 89 46.14 1.56 -31.87
C PRO A 89 45.36 1.70 -33.17
N VAL A 90 45.10 0.57 -33.83
CA VAL A 90 44.31 0.49 -35.06
C VAL A 90 42.93 -0.10 -34.74
N GLU A 91 41.87 0.47 -35.30
CA GLU A 91 40.52 -0.09 -35.22
C GLU A 91 40.33 -1.20 -36.26
N ILE A 92 39.83 -2.36 -35.83
CA ILE A 92 39.29 -3.38 -36.72
C ILE A 92 37.77 -3.19 -36.76
N ASP A 93 37.26 -2.72 -37.89
CA ASP A 93 35.82 -2.56 -38.09
C ASP A 93 35.25 -3.71 -38.90
N LEU A 94 34.45 -4.52 -38.24
CA LEU A 94 33.72 -5.65 -38.79
C LEU A 94 32.22 -5.37 -38.84
N SER A 95 31.80 -4.10 -38.67
CA SER A 95 30.39 -3.74 -38.59
C SER A 95 29.56 -4.21 -39.78
N ASN A 96 28.31 -4.58 -39.52
CA ASN A 96 27.37 -5.14 -40.50
C ASN A 96 27.87 -6.39 -41.24
N SER A 97 28.89 -7.09 -40.73
CA SER A 97 29.44 -8.29 -41.37
C SER A 97 28.83 -9.60 -40.84
N ILE A 98 29.02 -10.68 -41.59
CA ILE A 98 28.72 -12.05 -41.14
C ILE A 98 30.04 -12.82 -41.02
N ILE A 99 30.33 -13.32 -39.83
CA ILE A 99 31.48 -14.18 -39.57
C ILE A 99 31.00 -15.64 -39.52
N GLN A 100 31.42 -16.40 -40.53
CA GLN A 100 31.09 -17.81 -40.68
C GLN A 100 32.12 -18.68 -39.98
N GLY A 101 31.72 -19.57 -39.07
CA GLY A 101 32.63 -20.37 -38.27
C GLY A 101 33.11 -19.69 -36.98
N ASP A 102 34.05 -20.33 -36.31
CA ASP A 102 34.59 -19.86 -35.03
C ASP A 102 35.50 -18.64 -35.23
N PHE A 103 35.27 -17.62 -34.41
CA PHE A 103 36.06 -16.41 -34.38
C PHE A 103 36.96 -16.38 -33.14
N LYS A 104 38.25 -16.65 -33.35
CA LYS A 104 39.27 -16.66 -32.30
C LYS A 104 39.83 -15.24 -32.08
N LEU A 105 39.27 -14.50 -31.13
CA LEU A 105 39.73 -13.17 -30.70
C LEU A 105 41.17 -13.21 -30.19
N ASN A 106 41.52 -14.24 -29.42
CA ASN A 106 42.86 -14.41 -28.87
C ASN A 106 43.96 -14.48 -29.96
N ARG A 107 43.63 -14.95 -31.17
CA ARG A 107 44.56 -14.96 -32.32
C ARG A 107 44.85 -13.58 -32.92
N LEU A 108 44.11 -12.54 -32.54
CA LEU A 108 44.35 -11.16 -33.00
C LEU A 108 45.33 -10.38 -32.10
N GLY A 109 45.77 -10.98 -30.99
CA GLY A 109 46.67 -10.35 -30.02
C GLY A 109 48.10 -10.86 -30.07
N ILE A 110 48.99 -10.18 -29.34
CA ILE A 110 50.37 -10.61 -29.10
C ILE A 110 50.37 -11.56 -27.90
N PHE A 111 50.80 -12.81 -28.08
CA PHE A 111 51.01 -13.72 -26.97
C PHE A 111 52.31 -13.33 -26.23
N SER A 112 52.18 -12.74 -25.05
CA SER A 112 53.31 -12.19 -24.28
C SER A 112 53.27 -12.67 -22.84
N ALA A 113 54.46 -12.86 -22.25
CA ALA A 113 54.59 -12.93 -20.80
C ALA A 113 54.32 -11.55 -20.20
N VAL A 114 53.68 -11.53 -19.03
CA VAL A 114 53.37 -10.30 -18.28
C VAL A 114 54.11 -10.36 -16.94
N GLY A 115 54.78 -9.25 -16.61
CA GLY A 115 55.68 -9.14 -15.46
C GLY A 115 56.85 -8.20 -15.75
N GLU A 116 57.56 -7.79 -14.69
CA GLU A 116 58.65 -6.82 -14.79
C GLU A 116 59.72 -7.26 -15.80
N GLY A 117 59.95 -6.43 -16.82
CA GLY A 117 60.92 -6.72 -17.88
C GLY A 117 60.56 -7.86 -18.84
N ALA A 118 59.43 -8.54 -18.67
CA ALA A 118 59.02 -9.68 -19.49
C ALA A 118 58.17 -9.30 -20.73
N LEU A 119 57.66 -8.07 -20.78
CA LEU A 119 56.82 -7.58 -21.87
C LEU A 119 57.59 -7.44 -23.18
N SER A 120 56.96 -7.86 -24.28
CA SER A 120 57.49 -7.73 -25.63
C SER A 120 57.94 -6.29 -25.94
N SER A 121 59.02 -6.16 -26.73
CA SER A 121 59.48 -4.88 -27.28
C SER A 121 58.49 -4.26 -28.27
N LEU A 122 57.49 -5.02 -28.73
CA LEU A 122 56.43 -4.56 -29.63
C LEU A 122 55.47 -3.56 -28.98
N PHE A 123 55.39 -3.52 -27.64
CA PHE A 123 54.52 -2.58 -26.93
C PHE A 123 55.22 -1.22 -26.74
N THR A 124 54.47 -0.15 -26.95
CA THR A 124 54.90 1.22 -26.64
C THR A 124 55.02 1.43 -25.12
N ALA A 125 55.73 2.48 -24.71
CA ALA A 125 55.88 2.79 -23.28
C ALA A 125 54.52 2.98 -22.56
N SER A 126 53.56 3.65 -23.22
CA SER A 126 52.22 3.86 -22.65
C SER A 126 51.43 2.56 -22.51
N GLU A 127 51.56 1.63 -23.46
CA GLU A 127 50.90 0.32 -23.37
C GLU A 127 51.52 -0.55 -22.30
N LYS A 128 52.85 -0.54 -22.15
CA LYS A 128 53.51 -1.24 -21.04
C LYS A 128 53.01 -0.75 -19.69
N GLU A 129 52.92 0.56 -19.51
CA GLU A 129 52.35 1.15 -18.29
C GLU A 129 50.89 0.73 -18.05
N GLN A 130 50.07 0.67 -19.11
CA GLN A 130 48.70 0.16 -19.01
C GLN A 130 48.67 -1.32 -18.60
N ILE A 131 49.49 -2.17 -19.24
CA ILE A 131 49.56 -3.61 -18.94
C ILE A 131 50.01 -3.82 -17.49
N ASP A 132 51.06 -3.11 -17.05
CA ASP A 132 51.59 -3.20 -15.68
C ASP A 132 50.56 -2.75 -14.64
N ARG A 133 49.68 -1.81 -14.97
CA ARG A 133 48.56 -1.41 -14.10
C ARG A 133 47.53 -2.53 -13.92
N TYR A 134 47.27 -3.30 -14.97
CA TYR A 134 46.29 -4.39 -14.95
C TYR A 134 46.86 -5.69 -14.38
N TYR A 135 48.18 -5.88 -14.47
CA TYR A 135 48.92 -6.99 -13.89
C TYR A 135 50.05 -6.47 -12.98
N PRO A 136 49.72 -5.88 -11.82
CA PRO A 136 50.72 -5.37 -10.91
C PRO A 136 51.66 -6.49 -10.45
N VAL A 137 52.96 -6.24 -10.55
CA VAL A 137 54.00 -7.20 -10.18
C VAL A 137 53.97 -7.42 -8.67
N ASN A 138 53.50 -8.59 -8.23
CA ASN A 138 53.64 -9.00 -6.85
C ASN A 138 55.09 -9.48 -6.63
N GLN A 139 55.84 -8.76 -5.79
CA GLN A 139 57.26 -9.02 -5.49
C GLN A 139 57.55 -10.38 -4.81
N ASN A 140 56.53 -11.20 -4.54
CA ASN A 140 56.62 -12.42 -3.74
C ASN A 140 56.23 -13.72 -4.49
N ILE A 141 56.66 -13.91 -5.75
CA ILE A 141 56.23 -15.08 -6.52
C ILE A 141 57.41 -15.91 -7.06
N THR A 142 57.54 -17.11 -6.51
CA THR A 142 58.27 -18.31 -6.98
C THR A 142 57.54 -19.05 -8.12
N GLN A 143 56.51 -18.45 -8.73
CA GLN A 143 55.72 -19.03 -9.83
C GLN A 143 56.13 -18.46 -11.20
N GLN A 144 55.86 -19.28 -12.23
CA GLN A 144 56.05 -18.99 -13.64
C GLN A 144 55.29 -17.71 -14.05
N THR A 145 55.94 -16.83 -14.81
CA THR A 145 55.31 -15.60 -15.32
C THR A 145 54.10 -15.93 -16.19
N PRO A 146 52.91 -15.35 -15.91
CA PRO A 146 51.72 -15.63 -16.70
C PRO A 146 51.91 -15.16 -18.14
N ARG A 147 51.43 -15.96 -19.10
CA ARG A 147 51.38 -15.60 -20.52
C ARG A 147 49.93 -15.44 -20.93
N ILE A 148 49.63 -14.33 -21.59
CA ILE A 148 48.29 -13.97 -22.03
C ILE A 148 48.35 -13.43 -23.46
N TYR A 149 47.19 -13.36 -24.12
CA TYR A 149 47.05 -12.67 -25.39
C TYR A 149 46.75 -11.20 -25.15
N ILE A 150 47.55 -10.29 -25.69
CA ILE A 150 47.35 -8.84 -25.50
C ILE A 150 46.91 -8.22 -26.83
N PHE A 151 45.68 -7.73 -26.86
CA PHE A 151 45.11 -7.02 -28.00
C PHE A 151 45.26 -5.51 -27.85
N ARG A 152 45.96 -4.89 -28.82
CA ARG A 152 46.31 -3.46 -28.80
C ARG A 152 45.32 -2.57 -29.56
N GLY A 153 44.56 -3.14 -30.50
CA GLY A 153 43.64 -2.40 -31.36
C GLY A 153 42.26 -2.21 -30.72
N GLN A 154 41.40 -1.42 -31.36
CA GLN A 154 39.97 -1.30 -31.03
C GLN A 154 39.16 -2.31 -31.85
N LEU A 155 38.10 -2.90 -31.26
CA LEU A 155 37.21 -3.83 -31.96
C LEU A 155 35.84 -3.22 -32.16
N ASN A 156 35.34 -3.23 -33.39
CA ASN A 156 33.99 -2.79 -33.73
C ASN A 156 33.24 -3.91 -34.46
N PHE A 157 32.26 -4.47 -33.77
CA PHE A 157 31.35 -5.53 -34.19
C PHE A 157 29.90 -5.04 -34.30
N THR A 158 29.68 -3.73 -34.45
CA THR A 158 28.33 -3.16 -34.55
C THR A 158 27.51 -3.89 -35.62
N LYS A 159 26.34 -4.45 -35.26
CA LYS A 159 25.45 -5.23 -36.16
C LYS A 159 26.11 -6.46 -36.80
N THR A 160 27.20 -6.97 -36.23
CA THR A 160 27.90 -8.16 -36.74
C THR A 160 27.17 -9.43 -36.34
N ILE A 161 27.13 -10.42 -37.23
CA ILE A 161 26.56 -11.74 -36.96
C ILE A 161 27.68 -12.76 -36.87
N PHE A 162 27.85 -13.36 -35.69
CA PHE A 162 28.76 -14.50 -35.46
C PHE A 162 27.95 -15.79 -35.54
N THR A 163 28.31 -16.67 -36.47
CA THR A 163 27.61 -17.96 -36.64
C THR A 163 28.24 -19.10 -35.82
N GLY A 164 29.56 -19.06 -35.60
CA GLY A 164 30.28 -20.01 -34.74
C GLY A 164 30.59 -19.42 -33.36
N GLU A 165 31.48 -20.09 -32.63
CA GLU A 165 31.90 -19.64 -31.30
C GLU A 165 32.79 -18.39 -31.39
N VAL A 166 32.69 -17.50 -30.38
CA VAL A 166 33.63 -16.40 -30.21
C VAL A 166 34.53 -16.72 -29.03
N GLU A 167 35.84 -16.84 -29.25
CA GLU A 167 36.79 -17.29 -28.24
C GLU A 167 37.90 -16.27 -28.01
N GLY A 168 37.93 -15.69 -26.81
CA GLY A 168 38.93 -14.72 -26.36
C GLY A 168 39.64 -15.12 -25.07
N ASP A 169 39.35 -16.29 -24.48
CA ASP A 169 39.88 -16.71 -23.18
C ASP A 169 41.37 -16.35 -22.95
N ASN A 170 41.67 -15.90 -21.72
CA ASN A 170 43.00 -15.49 -21.26
C ASN A 170 43.61 -14.34 -22.09
N SER A 171 42.80 -13.31 -22.37
CA SER A 171 43.20 -12.12 -23.11
C SER A 171 43.13 -10.81 -22.31
N LEU A 172 43.95 -9.84 -22.71
CA LEU A 172 43.90 -8.44 -22.28
C LEU A 172 43.58 -7.55 -23.49
N PHE A 173 42.46 -6.83 -23.42
CA PHE A 173 42.05 -5.85 -24.42
C PHE A 173 42.35 -4.43 -23.93
N LEU A 174 43.30 -3.76 -24.59
CA LEU A 174 43.75 -2.42 -24.19
C LEU A 174 42.82 -1.28 -24.66
N GLN A 175 41.98 -1.55 -25.65
CA GLN A 175 41.05 -0.57 -26.25
C GLN A 175 39.60 -1.06 -26.18
N PRO A 176 38.62 -0.20 -26.50
CA PRO A 176 37.22 -0.57 -26.43
C PRO A 176 36.82 -1.73 -27.34
N ILE A 177 35.81 -2.47 -26.91
CA ILE A 177 35.10 -3.47 -27.72
C ILE A 177 33.66 -3.00 -27.87
N ILE A 178 33.28 -2.63 -29.09
CA ILE A 178 31.93 -2.17 -29.42
C ILE A 178 31.24 -3.25 -30.24
N ALA A 179 30.17 -3.83 -29.74
CA ALA A 179 29.39 -4.92 -30.32
C ALA A 179 27.88 -4.63 -30.23
N THR A 180 27.50 -3.38 -30.43
CA THR A 180 26.10 -2.95 -30.39
C THR A 180 25.30 -3.62 -31.50
N ASP A 181 24.07 -4.04 -31.22
CA ASP A 181 23.19 -4.76 -32.17
C ASP A 181 23.80 -6.07 -32.75
N ALA A 182 24.88 -6.59 -32.16
CA ALA A 182 25.52 -7.82 -32.63
C ALA A 182 24.67 -9.06 -32.33
N LYS A 183 24.85 -10.13 -33.12
CA LYS A 183 24.14 -11.41 -32.94
C LYS A 183 25.15 -12.52 -32.80
N PHE A 184 25.22 -13.12 -31.61
CA PHE A 184 26.05 -14.27 -31.31
C PHE A 184 25.18 -15.52 -31.37
N GLN A 185 25.32 -16.31 -32.44
CA GLN A 185 24.50 -17.51 -32.65
C GLN A 185 24.97 -18.71 -31.82
N ASN A 186 26.25 -18.70 -31.41
CA ASN A 186 26.86 -19.76 -30.61
C ASN A 186 27.53 -19.19 -29.34
N THR A 187 28.22 -20.04 -28.60
CA THR A 187 28.82 -19.71 -27.29
C THR A 187 29.88 -18.61 -27.42
N VAL A 188 29.89 -17.69 -26.47
CA VAL A 188 30.92 -16.66 -26.30
C VAL A 188 31.79 -17.03 -25.10
N LYS A 189 33.09 -17.27 -25.33
CA LYS A 189 34.09 -17.72 -24.34
C LYS A 189 35.10 -16.61 -24.11
N LEU A 190 35.03 -15.98 -22.94
CA LEU A 190 35.85 -14.85 -22.50
C LEU A 190 36.27 -15.07 -21.02
N ASP A 191 36.68 -16.28 -20.64
CA ASP A 191 37.18 -16.61 -19.29
C ASP A 191 38.56 -16.00 -19.05
N ARG A 192 38.76 -15.39 -17.87
CA ARG A 192 40.01 -14.72 -17.45
C ARG A 192 40.41 -13.56 -18.35
N ASP A 193 39.44 -12.89 -18.95
CA ASP A 193 39.71 -11.75 -19.81
C ASP A 193 39.76 -10.43 -19.03
N ILE A 194 40.67 -9.54 -19.43
CA ILE A 194 40.79 -8.20 -18.88
C ILE A 194 40.41 -7.17 -19.95
N PHE A 195 39.45 -6.33 -19.61
CA PHE A 195 38.99 -5.23 -20.44
C PHE A 195 39.46 -3.91 -19.83
N GLY A 196 40.49 -3.32 -20.45
CA GLY A 196 41.10 -2.07 -19.97
C GLY A 196 40.24 -0.83 -20.25
N LYS A 197 39.35 -0.92 -21.24
CA LYS A 197 38.47 0.16 -21.71
C LYS A 197 37.02 -0.35 -21.85
N GLU A 198 36.14 0.52 -22.34
CA GLU A 198 34.71 0.26 -22.45
C GLU A 198 34.39 -0.99 -23.27
N VAL A 199 33.46 -1.80 -22.77
CA VAL A 199 32.85 -2.92 -23.49
C VAL A 199 31.37 -2.60 -23.67
N ASP A 200 30.88 -2.57 -24.90
CA ASP A 200 29.49 -2.24 -25.22
C ASP A 200 28.86 -3.32 -26.09
N LEU A 201 27.96 -4.11 -25.51
CA LEU A 201 27.14 -5.12 -26.17
C LEU A 201 25.68 -4.68 -26.32
N SER A 202 25.36 -3.39 -26.20
CA SER A 202 23.98 -2.91 -26.13
C SER A 202 23.14 -3.34 -27.35
N ASN A 203 21.89 -3.75 -27.13
CA ASN A 203 20.96 -4.29 -28.15
C ASN A 203 21.39 -5.60 -28.81
N SER A 204 22.42 -6.28 -28.30
CA SER A 204 22.87 -7.56 -28.86
C SER A 204 21.98 -8.74 -28.44
N ILE A 205 22.09 -9.84 -29.19
CA ILE A 205 21.41 -11.11 -28.90
C ILE A 205 22.46 -12.20 -28.75
N LEU A 206 22.48 -12.88 -27.60
CA LEU A 206 23.30 -14.04 -27.32
C LEU A 206 22.42 -15.29 -27.27
N LYS A 207 22.46 -16.09 -28.33
CA LYS A 207 21.60 -17.27 -28.46
C LYS A 207 22.01 -18.44 -27.56
N GLN A 208 23.30 -18.54 -27.28
CA GLN A 208 23.89 -19.59 -26.43
C GLN A 208 24.59 -18.95 -25.23
N ASN A 209 25.36 -19.75 -24.50
CA ASN A 209 25.99 -19.32 -23.27
C ASN A 209 27.04 -18.22 -23.50
N ILE A 210 27.19 -17.33 -22.52
CA ILE A 210 28.32 -16.43 -22.40
C ILE A 210 29.09 -16.75 -21.13
N ASN A 211 30.40 -16.99 -21.27
CA ASN A 211 31.31 -17.28 -20.19
C ASN A 211 32.28 -16.11 -20.03
N LEU A 212 32.09 -15.31 -18.99
CA LEU A 212 32.89 -14.16 -18.57
C LEU A 212 33.43 -14.39 -17.16
N LYS A 213 33.73 -15.64 -16.81
CA LYS A 213 34.32 -16.01 -15.52
C LYS A 213 35.69 -15.37 -15.35
N HIS A 214 36.05 -15.09 -14.09
CA HIS A 214 37.36 -14.53 -13.71
C HIS A 214 37.77 -13.28 -14.49
N SER A 215 36.81 -12.57 -15.10
CA SER A 215 37.08 -11.44 -15.97
C SER A 215 37.19 -10.15 -15.17
N HIS A 216 37.95 -9.19 -15.67
CA HIS A 216 38.14 -7.91 -15.02
C HIS A 216 37.80 -6.75 -15.96
N PHE A 217 36.81 -5.94 -15.59
CA PHE A 217 36.39 -4.74 -16.31
C PHE A 217 36.88 -3.48 -15.58
N PHE A 218 37.91 -2.82 -16.11
CA PHE A 218 38.48 -1.59 -15.53
C PHE A 218 37.70 -0.32 -15.89
N SER A 219 36.81 -0.41 -16.89
CA SER A 219 36.01 0.69 -17.42
C SER A 219 34.55 0.24 -17.54
N THR A 220 33.67 1.16 -17.94
CA THR A 220 32.23 0.92 -18.10
C THR A 220 31.95 -0.32 -18.95
N ALA A 221 31.06 -1.19 -18.47
CA ALA A 221 30.58 -2.35 -19.21
C ALA A 221 29.07 -2.20 -19.47
N LYS A 222 28.69 -2.10 -20.75
CA LYS A 222 27.32 -1.84 -21.19
C LYS A 222 26.74 -3.11 -21.83
N PHE A 223 25.72 -3.65 -21.20
CA PHE A 223 24.91 -4.79 -21.62
C PHE A 223 23.43 -4.39 -21.63
N LYS A 224 23.12 -3.21 -22.19
CA LYS A 224 21.79 -2.62 -22.17
C LYS A 224 20.92 -3.23 -23.25
N GLN A 225 19.66 -3.54 -22.95
CA GLN A 225 18.72 -4.13 -23.93
C GLN A 225 19.26 -5.41 -24.59
N VAL A 226 20.08 -6.17 -23.88
CA VAL A 226 20.66 -7.42 -24.39
C VAL A 226 19.72 -8.58 -24.10
N GLU A 227 19.54 -9.45 -25.09
CA GLU A 227 18.81 -10.70 -24.91
C GLU A 227 19.80 -11.87 -24.70
N PHE A 228 19.90 -12.35 -23.47
CA PHE A 228 20.67 -13.54 -23.10
C PHE A 228 19.74 -14.77 -23.12
N GLN A 229 19.80 -15.54 -24.19
CA GLN A 229 18.97 -16.74 -24.35
C GLN A 229 19.57 -17.98 -23.68
N GLY A 230 20.89 -18.03 -23.56
CA GLY A 230 21.64 -19.08 -22.84
C GLY A 230 22.06 -18.66 -21.42
N ILE A 231 22.84 -19.52 -20.77
CA ILE A 231 23.39 -19.27 -19.43
C ILE A 231 24.44 -18.15 -19.50
N SER A 232 24.40 -17.23 -18.55
CA SER A 232 25.37 -16.14 -18.44
C SER A 232 26.19 -16.29 -17.16
N ASP A 233 27.49 -16.53 -17.29
CA ASP A 233 28.37 -16.75 -16.15
C ASP A 233 29.44 -15.68 -16.04
N PHE A 234 29.32 -14.85 -15.00
CA PHE A 234 30.23 -13.77 -14.62
C PHE A 234 30.92 -14.07 -13.28
N SER A 235 30.96 -15.33 -12.86
CA SER A 235 31.47 -15.69 -11.54
C SER A 235 32.97 -15.41 -11.39
N ASN A 236 33.37 -14.98 -10.20
CA ASN A 236 34.72 -14.56 -9.84
C ASN A 236 35.24 -13.34 -10.64
N SER A 237 34.35 -12.56 -11.25
CA SER A 237 34.72 -11.38 -12.02
C SER A 237 34.72 -10.09 -11.19
N GLN A 238 35.33 -9.04 -11.72
CA GLN A 238 35.43 -7.74 -11.05
C GLN A 238 35.06 -6.60 -12.00
N PHE A 239 34.24 -5.66 -11.51
CA PHE A 239 33.81 -4.47 -12.24
C PHE A 239 34.22 -3.22 -11.44
N GLU A 240 35.20 -2.48 -11.97
CA GLU A 240 35.77 -1.27 -11.35
C GLU A 240 34.93 -0.01 -11.62
N ALA A 241 34.08 -0.05 -12.64
CA ALA A 241 33.31 1.07 -13.13
C ALA A 241 31.81 0.72 -13.23
N LEU A 242 31.00 1.70 -13.69
CA LEU A 242 29.57 1.53 -13.88
C LEU A 242 29.29 0.32 -14.78
N THR A 243 28.37 -0.54 -14.34
CA THR A 243 27.91 -1.70 -15.13
C THR A 243 26.42 -1.56 -15.43
N GLU A 244 26.06 -1.56 -16.71
CA GLU A 244 24.68 -1.30 -17.15
C GLU A 244 24.08 -2.54 -17.81
N PHE A 245 23.00 -3.08 -17.24
CA PHE A 245 22.18 -4.17 -17.78
C PHE A 245 20.71 -3.72 -17.99
N ASP A 246 20.44 -2.42 -17.98
CA ASP A 246 19.06 -1.93 -17.99
C ASP A 246 18.30 -2.38 -19.25
N ARG A 247 17.02 -2.75 -19.05
CA ARG A 247 16.09 -3.25 -20.08
C ARG A 247 16.50 -4.56 -20.77
N SER A 248 17.41 -5.33 -20.18
CA SER A 248 17.84 -6.62 -20.72
C SER A 248 16.89 -7.77 -20.35
N LEU A 249 17.09 -8.93 -20.97
CA LEU A 249 16.33 -10.16 -20.71
C LEU A 249 17.29 -11.33 -20.53
N PHE A 250 17.24 -11.99 -19.37
CA PHE A 250 17.94 -13.24 -19.10
C PHE A 250 16.94 -14.39 -19.07
N LYS A 251 16.98 -15.26 -20.08
CA LYS A 251 16.05 -16.41 -20.19
C LYS A 251 16.49 -17.64 -19.40
N GLN A 252 17.76 -17.73 -19.05
CA GLN A 252 18.37 -18.83 -18.31
C GLN A 252 19.12 -18.29 -17.09
N VAL A 253 19.79 -19.19 -16.36
CA VAL A 253 20.51 -18.84 -15.12
C VAL A 253 21.57 -17.78 -15.38
N THR A 254 21.61 -16.77 -14.50
CA THR A 254 22.67 -15.74 -14.47
C THR A 254 23.47 -15.86 -13.19
N ASN A 255 24.78 -16.06 -13.33
CA ASN A 255 25.68 -16.35 -12.22
C ASN A 255 26.73 -15.24 -12.02
N PHE A 256 26.68 -14.57 -10.87
CA PHE A 256 27.63 -13.57 -10.40
C PHE A 256 28.32 -14.01 -9.09
N THR A 257 28.44 -15.32 -8.84
CA THR A 257 29.02 -15.85 -7.60
C THR A 257 30.47 -15.33 -7.44
N HIS A 258 30.83 -14.83 -6.25
CA HIS A 258 32.13 -14.20 -5.94
C HIS A 258 32.48 -12.96 -6.80
N THR A 259 31.52 -12.34 -7.47
CA THR A 259 31.78 -11.13 -8.26
C THR A 259 31.92 -9.90 -7.34
N VAL A 260 32.80 -8.97 -7.70
CA VAL A 260 33.00 -7.69 -7.00
C VAL A 260 32.55 -6.54 -7.89
N PHE A 261 31.63 -5.71 -7.36
CA PHE A 261 31.18 -4.47 -7.99
C PHE A 261 31.67 -3.28 -7.17
N VAL A 262 32.61 -2.52 -7.71
CA VAL A 262 33.20 -1.34 -7.05
C VAL A 262 32.32 -0.10 -7.20
N ARG A 263 31.62 -0.01 -8.34
CA ARG A 263 30.72 1.09 -8.71
C ARG A 263 29.30 0.57 -8.91
N PRO A 264 28.31 1.46 -9.10
CA PRO A 264 26.92 1.04 -9.21
C PRO A 264 26.71 0.04 -10.35
N ILE A 265 25.80 -0.89 -10.12
CA ILE A 265 25.29 -1.79 -11.14
C ILE A 265 23.81 -1.54 -11.37
N ASN A 266 23.44 -1.38 -12.64
CA ASN A 266 22.09 -1.01 -13.04
C ASN A 266 21.38 -2.15 -13.76
N PHE A 267 20.42 -2.77 -13.09
CA PHE A 267 19.49 -3.78 -13.59
C PHE A 267 18.06 -3.24 -13.72
N SER A 268 17.88 -1.93 -13.93
CA SER A 268 16.54 -1.34 -14.00
C SER A 268 15.77 -1.82 -15.24
N ASN A 269 14.48 -2.11 -15.09
CA ASN A 269 13.61 -2.65 -16.15
C ASN A 269 14.06 -4.01 -16.70
N ILE A 270 14.82 -4.79 -15.94
CA ILE A 270 15.29 -6.10 -16.38
C ILE A 270 14.28 -7.20 -16.11
N ILE A 271 14.32 -8.27 -16.90
CA ILE A 271 13.58 -9.50 -16.66
C ILE A 271 14.57 -10.66 -16.49
N PHE A 272 14.48 -11.36 -15.35
CA PHE A 272 15.14 -12.63 -15.11
C PHE A 272 14.07 -13.74 -15.10
N SER A 273 14.01 -14.53 -16.19
CA SER A 273 13.07 -15.66 -16.31
C SER A 273 13.56 -16.94 -15.63
N ASP A 274 14.85 -16.99 -15.25
CA ASP A 274 15.41 -18.03 -14.38
C ASP A 274 16.15 -17.41 -13.19
N ARG A 275 16.90 -18.23 -12.45
CA ARG A 275 17.57 -17.85 -11.21
C ARG A 275 18.70 -16.85 -11.46
N LEU A 276 18.77 -15.87 -10.56
CA LEU A 276 19.87 -14.91 -10.46
C LEU A 276 20.69 -15.19 -9.19
N ILE A 277 22.00 -15.36 -9.35
CA ILE A 277 22.87 -15.82 -8.25
C ILE A 277 23.97 -14.79 -7.99
N PHE A 278 23.93 -14.12 -6.84
CA PHE A 278 24.98 -13.22 -6.32
C PHE A 278 25.69 -13.81 -5.10
N ALA A 279 25.75 -15.13 -4.95
CA ALA A 279 26.31 -15.73 -3.75
C ALA A 279 27.77 -15.30 -3.53
N LYS A 280 28.12 -14.85 -2.32
CA LYS A 280 29.47 -14.40 -1.94
C LYS A 280 29.99 -13.18 -2.73
N SER A 281 29.12 -12.46 -3.43
CA SER A 281 29.48 -11.24 -4.16
C SER A 281 29.64 -10.05 -3.21
N LYS A 282 30.37 -9.02 -3.67
CA LYS A 282 30.56 -7.77 -2.92
C LYS A 282 30.05 -6.58 -3.73
N PHE A 283 29.20 -5.77 -3.13
CA PHE A 283 28.70 -4.53 -3.70
C PHE A 283 29.19 -3.36 -2.84
N LEU A 284 30.19 -2.64 -3.36
CA LEU A 284 30.80 -1.49 -2.68
C LEU A 284 30.01 -0.20 -2.89
N ASP A 285 29.12 -0.20 -3.88
CA ASP A 285 28.19 0.87 -4.22
C ASP A 285 26.80 0.29 -4.55
N SER A 286 25.90 1.10 -5.10
CA SER A 286 24.47 0.85 -5.23
C SER A 286 24.12 -0.27 -6.23
N LEU A 287 23.20 -1.15 -5.85
CA LEU A 287 22.58 -2.16 -6.72
C LEU A 287 21.16 -1.69 -7.10
N LEU A 288 20.95 -1.33 -8.36
CA LEU A 288 19.67 -0.80 -8.84
C LEU A 288 18.88 -1.89 -9.56
N LEU A 289 17.72 -2.27 -9.02
CA LEU A 289 16.81 -3.30 -9.54
C LEU A 289 15.41 -2.70 -9.77
N ILE A 290 15.35 -1.43 -10.19
CA ILE A 290 14.11 -0.65 -10.27
C ILE A 290 13.24 -1.18 -11.42
N ASN A 291 11.93 -1.38 -11.18
CA ASN A 291 10.98 -1.88 -12.17
C ASN A 291 11.41 -3.20 -12.83
N SER A 292 12.15 -4.04 -12.10
CA SER A 292 12.65 -5.34 -12.58
C SER A 292 11.66 -6.47 -12.26
N THR A 293 11.72 -7.56 -13.02
CA THR A 293 10.91 -8.77 -12.78
C THR A 293 11.80 -9.97 -12.51
N PHE A 294 11.54 -10.67 -11.41
CA PHE A 294 12.20 -11.92 -11.02
C PHE A 294 11.19 -13.06 -11.00
N GLU A 295 11.25 -13.93 -12.02
CA GLU A 295 10.32 -15.05 -12.14
C GLU A 295 10.69 -16.23 -11.24
N LYS A 296 11.97 -16.35 -10.88
CA LYS A 296 12.50 -17.38 -9.98
C LYS A 296 13.35 -16.75 -8.87
N THR A 297 13.93 -17.61 -8.05
CA THR A 297 14.82 -17.25 -6.95
C THR A 297 15.97 -16.30 -7.36
N VAL A 298 16.15 -15.24 -6.57
CA VAL A 298 17.33 -14.38 -6.52
C VAL A 298 18.11 -14.67 -5.23
N THR A 299 19.38 -15.03 -5.35
CA THR A 299 20.23 -15.43 -4.21
C THR A 299 21.26 -14.36 -3.88
N PHE A 300 21.10 -13.74 -2.71
CA PHE A 300 21.99 -12.78 -2.06
C PHE A 300 22.71 -13.41 -0.84
N ARG A 301 23.04 -14.70 -0.92
CA ARG A 301 23.65 -15.44 0.19
C ARG A 301 25.12 -15.08 0.39
N ASP A 302 25.56 -14.88 1.63
CA ASP A 302 26.95 -14.57 2.01
C ASP A 302 27.51 -13.30 1.32
N ILE A 303 26.66 -12.36 0.91
CA ILE A 303 27.10 -11.13 0.22
C ILE A 303 27.66 -10.10 1.19
N TYR A 304 28.40 -9.14 0.65
CA TYR A 304 28.76 -7.89 1.32
C TYR A 304 28.09 -6.70 0.63
N ILE A 305 27.27 -5.93 1.35
CA ILE A 305 26.61 -4.71 0.85
C ILE A 305 27.08 -3.50 1.64
N ASN A 306 27.62 -2.51 0.93
CA ASN A 306 28.09 -1.24 1.49
C ASN A 306 27.14 -0.05 1.29
N ALA A 307 26.08 -0.23 0.48
CA ALA A 307 25.21 0.84 -0.01
C ALA A 307 23.75 0.34 -0.14
N ILE A 308 22.97 0.95 -1.03
CA ILE A 308 21.55 0.62 -1.23
C ILE A 308 21.34 -0.54 -2.21
N ILE A 309 20.42 -1.45 -1.88
CA ILE A 309 19.74 -2.32 -2.84
C ILE A 309 18.39 -1.68 -3.14
N ASN A 310 18.18 -1.23 -4.37
CA ASN A 310 16.95 -0.54 -4.76
C ASN A 310 16.03 -1.45 -5.56
N LEU A 311 15.01 -2.03 -4.89
CA LEU A 311 13.97 -2.88 -5.47
C LEU A 311 12.69 -2.08 -5.77
N GLN A 312 12.81 -0.78 -6.00
CA GLN A 312 11.65 0.06 -6.24
C GLN A 312 10.83 -0.45 -7.44
N ASP A 313 9.52 -0.59 -7.27
CA ASP A 313 8.57 -1.06 -8.29
C ASP A 313 8.95 -2.43 -8.92
N ALA A 314 9.81 -3.21 -8.26
CA ALA A 314 10.18 -4.55 -8.74
C ALA A 314 9.03 -5.56 -8.53
N HIS A 315 9.02 -6.63 -9.32
CA HIS A 315 8.05 -7.72 -9.26
C HIS A 315 8.75 -9.03 -8.90
N LEU A 316 8.43 -9.59 -7.74
CA LEU A 316 8.97 -10.85 -7.24
C LEU A 316 7.91 -11.95 -7.30
N ILE A 317 8.19 -13.02 -8.05
CA ILE A 317 7.26 -14.15 -8.22
C ILE A 317 7.60 -15.32 -7.27
N ASP A 318 8.88 -15.55 -6.96
CA ASP A 318 9.32 -16.72 -6.18
C ASP A 318 10.08 -16.32 -4.90
N ARG A 319 11.39 -16.03 -4.97
CA ARG A 319 12.18 -15.89 -3.74
C ARG A 319 13.30 -14.87 -3.82
N LEU A 320 13.48 -14.10 -2.75
CA LEU A 320 14.68 -13.31 -2.46
C LEU A 320 15.36 -13.86 -1.21
N ASP A 321 16.61 -14.34 -1.35
CA ASP A 321 17.36 -14.98 -0.27
C ASP A 321 18.57 -14.16 0.18
N PHE A 322 18.48 -13.50 1.33
CA PHE A 322 19.53 -12.73 2.00
C PHE A 322 20.21 -13.48 3.18
N SER A 323 20.16 -14.81 3.24
CA SER A 323 20.80 -15.57 4.32
C SER A 323 22.30 -15.29 4.39
N ASN A 324 22.84 -15.10 5.61
CA ASN A 324 24.24 -14.76 5.87
C ASN A 324 24.76 -13.49 5.15
N ALA A 325 23.87 -12.63 4.65
CA ALA A 325 24.27 -11.38 4.02
C ALA A 325 24.83 -10.40 5.07
N PHE A 326 25.98 -9.81 4.77
CA PHE A 326 26.58 -8.76 5.58
C PHE A 326 26.21 -7.38 5.02
N PHE A 327 25.51 -6.59 5.84
CA PHE A 327 25.14 -5.21 5.54
C PHE A 327 25.94 -4.25 6.43
N THR A 328 26.57 -3.24 5.83
CA THR A 328 27.19 -2.15 6.60
C THR A 328 26.10 -1.26 7.26
N PRO A 329 26.45 -0.44 8.27
CA PRO A 329 25.46 0.40 8.97
C PRO A 329 24.68 1.38 8.08
N GLN A 330 25.26 1.80 6.95
CA GLN A 330 24.61 2.67 5.97
C GLN A 330 23.83 1.93 4.88
N ALA A 331 23.95 0.60 4.82
CA ALA A 331 23.28 -0.19 3.80
C ALA A 331 21.77 -0.30 4.07
N THR A 332 20.97 -0.22 3.01
CA THR A 332 19.50 -0.28 3.09
C THR A 332 18.92 -1.02 1.88
N ILE A 333 17.70 -1.53 2.04
CA ILE A 333 16.93 -2.18 0.99
C ILE A 333 15.68 -1.35 0.75
N ASN A 334 15.64 -0.59 -0.34
CA ASN A 334 14.43 0.13 -0.72
C ASN A 334 13.44 -0.84 -1.37
N THR A 335 12.23 -0.95 -0.82
CA THR A 335 11.17 -1.84 -1.31
C THR A 335 9.90 -1.09 -1.72
N SER A 336 9.96 0.24 -1.87
CA SER A 336 8.81 1.03 -2.32
C SER A 336 8.25 0.51 -3.66
N GLY A 337 6.96 0.22 -3.72
CA GLY A 337 6.30 -0.31 -4.91
C GLY A 337 6.57 -1.80 -5.20
N LEU A 338 7.35 -2.50 -4.36
CA LEU A 338 7.66 -3.92 -4.55
C LEU A 338 6.38 -4.77 -4.60
N ALA A 339 6.11 -5.36 -5.76
CA ALA A 339 4.99 -6.24 -5.99
C ALA A 339 5.39 -7.71 -5.74
N PHE A 340 4.77 -8.33 -4.74
CA PHE A 340 4.92 -9.76 -4.45
C PHE A 340 3.73 -10.26 -3.63
N ASP A 341 3.32 -11.51 -3.79
CA ASP A 341 2.36 -12.15 -2.89
C ASP A 341 3.12 -12.92 -1.80
N SER A 342 2.91 -12.56 -0.53
CA SER A 342 3.53 -13.23 0.61
C SER A 342 3.16 -14.73 0.77
N ALA A 343 2.12 -15.21 0.10
CA ALA A 343 1.73 -16.61 0.10
C ALA A 343 2.56 -17.45 -0.88
N GLU A 344 2.87 -16.90 -2.06
CA GLU A 344 3.59 -17.57 -3.14
C GLU A 344 5.08 -17.25 -3.09
N ALA A 345 5.41 -15.98 -2.86
CA ALA A 345 6.77 -15.47 -2.83
C ALA A 345 7.29 -15.24 -1.41
N LYS A 346 8.61 -15.45 -1.22
CA LYS A 346 9.29 -15.27 0.08
C LYS A 346 10.51 -14.36 0.00
N ILE A 347 10.59 -13.46 0.97
CA ILE A 347 11.82 -12.71 1.27
C ILE A 347 12.39 -13.30 2.55
N ILE A 348 13.55 -13.95 2.46
CA ILE A 348 14.23 -14.58 3.60
C ILE A 348 15.55 -13.89 3.87
N GLY A 349 15.96 -13.88 5.13
CA GLY A 349 17.22 -13.28 5.58
C GLY A 349 17.43 -13.57 7.07
N ASP A 350 18.57 -13.17 7.60
CA ASP A 350 18.87 -13.35 9.02
C ASP A 350 18.06 -12.38 9.90
N ARG A 351 17.99 -12.66 11.20
CA ARG A 351 17.24 -11.82 12.16
C ARG A 351 17.74 -10.38 12.09
N GLY A 352 16.82 -9.42 11.96
CA GLY A 352 17.14 -8.00 11.85
C GLY A 352 17.10 -7.47 10.41
N ILE A 353 16.89 -8.32 9.40
CA ILE A 353 16.71 -7.90 8.00
C ILE A 353 15.56 -6.89 7.83
N GLY A 354 14.53 -6.95 8.67
CA GLY A 354 13.41 -6.00 8.65
C GLY A 354 13.85 -4.56 8.91
N LYS A 355 14.93 -4.35 9.68
CA LYS A 355 15.49 -3.01 9.96
C LYS A 355 16.20 -2.38 8.77
N LEU A 356 16.66 -3.20 7.83
CA LEU A 356 17.35 -2.75 6.63
C LEU A 356 16.36 -2.36 5.53
N ILE A 357 15.12 -2.85 5.61
CA ILE A 357 14.06 -2.55 4.65
C ILE A 357 13.52 -1.15 4.91
N ASN A 358 13.49 -0.34 3.85
CA ASN A 358 12.98 1.01 3.86
C ASN A 358 11.87 1.19 2.82
N ILE A 359 10.88 2.02 3.17
CA ILE A 359 9.72 2.40 2.38
C ILE A 359 9.49 3.89 2.65
N ASP A 360 9.44 4.68 1.58
CA ASP A 360 9.48 6.14 1.59
C ASP A 360 8.15 6.82 1.95
N ARG A 361 7.01 6.21 1.62
CA ARG A 361 5.66 6.76 1.86
C ARG A 361 4.62 5.67 2.03
N LEU A 362 3.49 5.98 2.68
CA LEU A 362 2.38 5.02 2.82
C LEU A 362 1.55 4.88 1.54
N GLU A 363 1.32 5.98 0.83
CA GLU A 363 0.55 6.00 -0.42
C GLU A 363 1.18 5.07 -1.47
N ALA A 364 0.36 4.22 -2.10
CA ALA A 364 0.77 3.14 -3.00
C ALA A 364 1.59 1.98 -2.37
N ASN A 365 1.99 2.06 -1.10
CA ASN A 365 2.82 1.04 -0.43
C ASN A 365 2.08 0.21 0.66
N GLU A 366 0.78 0.44 0.88
CA GLU A 366 0.02 -0.30 1.92
C GLU A 366 0.04 -1.82 1.71
N THR A 367 -0.07 -2.26 0.45
CA THR A 367 0.01 -3.68 0.09
C THR A 367 1.41 -4.24 0.32
N VAL A 368 2.45 -3.47 -0.02
CA VAL A 368 3.86 -3.86 0.20
C VAL A 368 4.11 -4.09 1.68
N LEU A 369 3.77 -3.12 2.53
CA LEU A 369 3.91 -3.20 3.98
C LEU A 369 3.14 -4.40 4.56
N ARG A 370 1.89 -4.61 4.12
CA ARG A 370 1.08 -5.76 4.55
C ARG A 370 1.72 -7.10 4.16
N ASN A 371 2.23 -7.22 2.94
CA ASN A 371 2.83 -8.45 2.44
C ASN A 371 4.18 -8.71 3.12
N LEU A 372 4.99 -7.68 3.40
CA LEU A 372 6.22 -7.80 4.19
C LEU A 372 5.94 -8.28 5.62
N ILE A 373 4.94 -7.70 6.30
CA ILE A 373 4.54 -8.12 7.64
C ILE A 373 4.08 -9.59 7.62
N ARG A 374 3.25 -9.98 6.65
CA ARG A 374 2.80 -11.37 6.48
C ARG A 374 3.95 -12.32 6.20
N ASN A 375 4.88 -11.93 5.33
CA ASN A 375 6.08 -12.69 5.00
C ASN A 375 6.87 -12.99 6.28
N PHE A 376 7.29 -11.97 7.04
CA PHE A 376 8.10 -12.17 8.25
C PHE A 376 7.35 -12.90 9.37
N ARG A 377 6.04 -12.67 9.54
CA ARG A 377 5.22 -13.45 10.47
C ARG A 377 5.16 -14.93 10.07
N SER A 378 5.03 -15.23 8.78
CA SER A 378 5.01 -16.62 8.28
C SER A 378 6.35 -17.34 8.42
N LEU A 379 7.44 -16.59 8.49
CA LEU A 379 8.80 -17.09 8.73
C LEU A 379 9.18 -17.11 10.23
N GLU A 380 8.22 -16.85 11.12
CA GLU A 380 8.42 -16.74 12.58
C GLU A 380 9.43 -15.64 12.99
N GLN A 381 9.70 -14.68 12.10
CA GLN A 381 10.56 -13.51 12.34
C GLN A 381 9.75 -12.36 12.92
N ILE A 382 9.23 -12.56 14.14
CA ILE A 382 8.31 -11.62 14.79
C ILE A 382 8.93 -10.23 15.01
N ALA A 383 10.23 -10.16 15.34
CA ALA A 383 10.92 -8.90 15.54
C ALA A 383 10.99 -8.05 14.25
N ASP A 384 11.27 -8.69 13.12
CA ASP A 384 11.32 -8.03 11.81
C ASP A 384 9.93 -7.58 11.36
N ALA A 385 8.91 -8.43 11.56
CA ALA A 385 7.52 -8.06 11.29
C ALA A 385 7.06 -6.85 12.12
N ASN A 386 7.42 -6.80 13.41
CA ASN A 386 7.09 -5.69 14.29
C ASN A 386 7.79 -4.39 13.87
N TYR A 387 9.02 -4.47 13.34
CA TYR A 387 9.73 -3.30 12.82
C TYR A 387 9.00 -2.71 11.61
N ILE A 388 8.60 -3.54 10.64
CA ILE A 388 7.84 -3.09 9.47
C ILE A 388 6.47 -2.53 9.88
N GLU A 389 5.81 -3.15 10.87
CA GLU A 389 4.53 -2.64 11.41
C GLU A 389 4.70 -1.29 12.12
N TYR A 390 5.78 -1.11 12.88
CA TYR A 390 6.11 0.18 13.48
C TYR A 390 6.38 1.25 12.40
N GLN A 391 7.15 0.92 11.37
CA GLN A 391 7.40 1.82 10.24
C GLN A 391 6.09 2.21 9.53
N ARG A 392 5.15 1.27 9.34
CA ARG A 392 3.81 1.57 8.79
C ARG A 392 3.08 2.62 9.63
N GLU A 393 3.05 2.48 10.96
CA GLU A 393 2.39 3.45 11.83
C GLU A 393 3.11 4.81 11.85
N GLN A 394 4.44 4.84 11.73
CA GLN A 394 5.21 6.08 11.56
C GLN A 394 4.82 6.82 10.27
N LEU A 395 4.77 6.11 9.14
CA LEU A 395 4.37 6.68 7.84
C LEU A 395 2.92 7.19 7.88
N LYS A 396 2.02 6.45 8.56
CA LYS A 396 0.63 6.88 8.78
C LYS A 396 0.53 8.14 9.62
N ALA A 397 1.32 8.23 10.69
CA ALA A 397 1.39 9.43 11.53
C ALA A 397 1.94 10.63 10.74
N GLN A 398 2.96 10.41 9.90
CA GLN A 398 3.50 11.44 9.01
C GLN A 398 2.45 11.92 8.00
N GLN A 399 1.73 11.00 7.34
CA GLN A 399 0.65 11.36 6.41
C GLN A 399 -0.49 12.14 7.10
N LEU A 400 -0.87 11.74 8.32
CA LEU A 400 -1.86 12.48 9.13
C LEU A 400 -1.36 13.88 9.49
N ARG A 401 -0.09 14.00 9.89
CA ARG A 401 0.55 15.28 10.18
C ARG A 401 0.56 16.19 8.95
N ASP A 402 0.93 15.66 7.79
CA ASP A 402 0.94 16.40 6.52
C ASP A 402 -0.47 16.81 6.09
N ARG A 403 -1.47 15.97 6.36
CA ARG A 403 -2.87 16.33 6.13
C ARG A 403 -3.32 17.46 7.06
N LEU A 404 -2.93 17.43 8.33
CA LEU A 404 -3.25 18.46 9.31
C LEU A 404 -2.60 19.81 8.97
N THR A 405 -1.34 19.82 8.53
CA THR A 405 -0.64 21.06 8.16
C THR A 405 -1.21 21.71 6.89
N ARG A 406 -1.82 20.92 5.99
CA ARG A 406 -2.51 21.42 4.80
C ARG A 406 -3.90 22.01 5.07
N ILE A 407 -4.49 21.78 6.25
CA ILE A 407 -5.75 22.42 6.63
C ILE A 407 -5.48 23.91 6.89
N SER A 408 -6.15 24.80 6.15
CA SER A 408 -5.95 26.22 6.35
C SER A 408 -6.52 26.67 7.69
N TRP A 409 -5.69 27.32 8.51
CA TRP A 409 -6.11 27.89 9.79
C TRP A 409 -7.29 28.87 9.68
N GLN A 410 -7.50 29.46 8.49
CA GLN A 410 -8.65 30.28 8.16
C GLN A 410 -9.98 29.51 8.22
N GLN A 411 -10.02 28.24 7.78
CA GLN A 411 -11.24 27.42 7.86
C GLN A 411 -11.62 27.09 9.31
N VAL A 412 -10.63 26.82 10.17
CA VAL A 412 -10.84 26.55 11.61
C VAL A 412 -11.38 27.79 12.34
N PHE A 413 -10.90 28.97 11.97
CA PHE A 413 -11.30 30.25 12.56
C PHE A 413 -12.64 30.81 12.03
N THR A 414 -13.34 30.11 11.15
CA THR A 414 -14.70 30.52 10.72
C THR A 414 -15.76 30.26 11.79
N TRP A 415 -15.42 29.59 12.91
CA TRP A 415 -16.35 29.14 13.97
C TRP A 415 -17.54 28.30 13.43
N GLY A 416 -17.55 27.93 12.15
CA GLY A 416 -18.63 27.17 11.52
C GLY A 416 -18.80 25.79 12.14
N TRP A 417 -17.73 25.21 12.69
CA TRP A 417 -17.77 23.93 13.40
C TRP A 417 -18.56 24.01 14.73
N ILE A 418 -18.70 25.19 15.34
CA ILE A 418 -19.52 25.35 16.56
C ILE A 418 -21.00 25.13 16.25
N SER A 419 -21.44 25.45 15.03
CA SER A 419 -22.79 25.11 14.57
C SER A 419 -23.04 23.59 14.50
N LEU A 420 -21.98 22.78 14.43
CA LEU A 420 -22.07 21.32 14.43
C LEU A 420 -22.11 20.74 15.85
N ILE A 421 -21.76 21.49 16.89
CA ILE A 421 -21.78 21.00 18.29
C ILE A 421 -23.19 20.55 18.71
N PRO A 422 -24.27 21.32 18.46
CA PRO A 422 -25.63 20.86 18.78
C PRO A 422 -26.00 19.58 18.02
N GLN A 423 -25.61 19.46 16.74
CA GLN A 423 -25.88 18.25 15.94
C GLN A 423 -25.10 17.04 16.48
N TRP A 424 -23.85 17.25 16.87
CA TRP A 424 -23.01 16.20 17.44
C TRP A 424 -23.55 15.74 18.81
N LEU A 425 -23.92 16.67 19.69
CA LEU A 425 -24.50 16.35 21.00
C LEU A 425 -25.84 15.63 20.88
N THR A 426 -26.73 16.10 19.99
CA THR A 426 -28.04 15.46 19.76
C THR A 426 -27.88 14.07 19.16
N LEU A 427 -26.96 13.89 18.21
CA LEU A 427 -26.64 12.57 17.67
C LEU A 427 -26.06 11.65 18.74
N ASN A 428 -25.13 12.13 19.56
CA ASN A 428 -24.51 11.34 20.62
C ASN A 428 -25.57 10.88 21.65
N LEU A 429 -26.43 11.80 22.10
CA LEU A 429 -27.56 11.51 22.98
C LEU A 429 -28.50 10.46 22.37
N LEU A 430 -28.83 10.56 21.08
CA LEU A 430 -29.65 9.58 20.37
C LEU A 430 -28.99 8.19 20.33
N LEU A 431 -27.69 8.14 20.02
CA LEU A 431 -26.94 6.88 19.92
C LEU A 431 -26.80 6.19 21.29
N ILE A 432 -26.62 6.96 22.37
CA ILE A 432 -26.54 6.41 23.74
C ILE A 432 -27.91 5.91 24.20
N LEU A 433 -28.97 6.73 24.09
CA LEU A 433 -30.30 6.37 24.60
C LEU A 433 -30.98 5.24 23.82
N GLY A 434 -30.56 4.97 22.58
CA GLY A 434 -31.06 3.86 21.77
C GLY A 434 -30.09 2.70 21.57
N ASP A 435 -28.89 2.74 22.17
CA ASP A 435 -27.80 1.78 21.95
C ASP A 435 -27.55 1.54 20.44
N TYR A 436 -27.24 2.63 19.73
CA TYR A 436 -27.11 2.68 18.27
C TYR A 436 -28.37 2.23 17.50
N GLY A 437 -29.53 2.26 18.14
CA GLY A 437 -30.83 1.89 17.58
C GLY A 437 -31.04 0.39 17.54
N THR A 438 -30.37 -0.36 18.43
CA THR A 438 -30.40 -1.83 18.43
C THR A 438 -31.16 -2.41 19.62
N ASN A 439 -31.40 -1.64 20.67
CA ASN A 439 -31.90 -2.14 21.94
C ASN A 439 -33.29 -1.58 22.28
N ILE A 440 -34.34 -2.31 21.89
CA ILE A 440 -35.73 -1.89 22.17
C ILE A 440 -36.07 -1.95 23.67
N ASN A 441 -35.47 -2.88 24.41
CA ASN A 441 -35.69 -3.05 25.84
C ASN A 441 -35.18 -1.84 26.63
N LEU A 442 -34.04 -1.27 26.21
CA LEU A 442 -33.51 -0.03 26.77
C LEU A 442 -34.52 1.11 26.65
N ILE A 443 -35.16 1.26 25.49
CA ILE A 443 -36.14 2.33 25.26
C ILE A 443 -37.33 2.15 26.20
N PHE A 444 -37.93 0.97 26.27
CA PHE A 444 -39.03 0.71 27.20
C PHE A 444 -38.64 1.01 28.66
N THR A 445 -37.40 0.67 29.04
CA THR A 445 -36.87 0.96 30.38
C THR A 445 -36.84 2.46 30.67
N ILE A 446 -36.30 3.27 29.74
CA ILE A 446 -36.29 4.74 29.83
C ILE A 446 -37.72 5.28 29.89
N GLY A 447 -38.64 4.72 29.10
CA GLY A 447 -40.05 5.07 29.09
C GLY A 447 -40.73 4.84 30.45
N ILE A 448 -40.51 3.67 31.07
CA ILE A 448 -41.08 3.32 32.38
C ILE A 448 -40.53 4.25 33.48
N ILE A 449 -39.23 4.56 33.46
CA ILE A 449 -38.62 5.53 34.40
C ILE A 449 -39.30 6.89 34.28
N ASN A 450 -39.45 7.38 33.05
CA ASN A 450 -40.06 8.68 32.76
C ASN A 450 -41.53 8.72 33.24
N ILE A 451 -42.34 7.72 32.86
CA ILE A 451 -43.75 7.63 33.28
C ILE A 451 -43.82 7.60 34.81
N SER A 452 -43.08 6.70 35.47
CA SER A 452 -43.11 6.54 36.92
C SER A 452 -42.76 7.84 37.65
N PHE A 453 -41.75 8.57 37.17
CA PHE A 453 -41.34 9.84 37.75
C PHE A 453 -42.44 10.91 37.66
N PHE A 454 -43.00 11.16 36.47
CA PHE A 454 -44.07 12.16 36.33
C PHE A 454 -45.34 11.76 37.07
N SER A 455 -45.68 10.46 37.12
CA SER A 455 -46.82 9.97 37.88
C SER A 455 -46.70 10.26 39.37
N PHE A 456 -45.54 9.99 39.94
CA PHE A 456 -45.26 10.33 41.33
C PHE A 456 -45.29 11.84 41.56
N LEU A 457 -44.71 12.62 40.64
CA LEU A 457 -44.63 14.07 40.74
C LEU A 457 -46.00 14.75 40.64
N PHE A 458 -46.87 14.33 39.71
CA PHE A 458 -48.24 14.85 39.60
C PHE A 458 -49.13 14.43 40.77
N TRP A 459 -48.96 13.21 41.29
CA TRP A 459 -49.62 12.80 42.53
C TRP A 459 -49.20 13.68 43.70
N LEU A 460 -47.91 13.96 43.83
CA LEU A 460 -47.37 14.83 44.88
C LEU A 460 -48.00 16.22 44.78
N ILE A 461 -47.99 16.84 43.59
CA ILE A 461 -48.58 18.18 43.34
C ILE A 461 -50.08 18.22 43.66
N ASP A 462 -50.83 17.16 43.33
CA ASP A 462 -52.27 17.11 43.55
C ASP A 462 -52.62 16.90 45.03
N ARG A 463 -51.87 16.04 45.75
CA ARG A 463 -52.23 15.53 47.08
C ARG A 463 -51.50 16.14 48.27
N TYR A 464 -50.29 16.67 48.12
CA TYR A 464 -49.49 17.18 49.23
C TYR A 464 -49.57 18.71 49.34
N ARG A 465 -49.98 19.26 50.50
CA ARG A 465 -50.13 20.71 50.71
C ARG A 465 -49.73 21.19 52.12
N PRO A 466 -48.54 21.76 52.29
CA PRO A 466 -48.07 22.16 53.63
C PRO A 466 -48.53 23.56 54.11
N TYR A 467 -48.90 24.50 53.22
CA TYR A 467 -49.05 25.93 53.56
C TYR A 467 -50.49 26.51 53.52
N ILE A 468 -51.54 25.68 53.66
CA ILE A 468 -52.95 26.14 53.72
C ILE A 468 -53.50 25.94 55.14
N SER A 469 -54.49 26.74 55.54
CA SER A 469 -55.11 26.75 56.88
C SER A 469 -55.54 25.37 57.41
N GLN A 470 -55.81 24.41 56.51
CA GLN A 470 -55.91 22.98 56.82
C GLN A 470 -54.91 22.24 55.91
N PRO A 471 -53.80 21.70 56.44
CA PRO A 471 -52.85 20.94 55.63
C PRO A 471 -53.54 19.68 55.12
N ILE A 472 -53.41 19.45 53.82
CA ILE A 472 -53.96 18.26 53.19
C ILE A 472 -52.79 17.31 52.99
N GLN A 473 -52.91 16.14 53.60
CA GLN A 473 -51.97 15.06 53.45
C GLN A 473 -52.68 13.86 52.83
N PRO A 474 -52.02 13.16 51.87
CA PRO A 474 -52.56 11.92 51.32
C PRO A 474 -52.77 10.88 52.42
N SER A 475 -53.75 10.00 52.22
CA SER A 475 -53.99 8.92 53.18
C SER A 475 -52.78 7.98 53.26
N ARG A 476 -52.56 7.33 54.41
CA ARG A 476 -51.44 6.39 54.60
C ARG A 476 -51.41 5.30 53.52
N ASN A 477 -52.57 4.83 53.08
CA ASN A 477 -52.68 3.83 52.03
C ASN A 477 -52.26 4.37 50.66
N GLU A 478 -52.66 5.60 50.30
CA GLU A 478 -52.24 6.23 49.04
C GLU A 478 -50.72 6.49 49.02
N ILE A 479 -50.14 6.93 50.14
CA ILE A 479 -48.69 7.15 50.26
C ILE A 479 -47.95 5.82 50.04
N ILE A 480 -48.37 4.74 50.72
CA ILE A 480 -47.74 3.43 50.59
C ILE A 480 -47.85 2.93 49.15
N VAL A 481 -49.03 3.01 48.54
CA VAL A 481 -49.26 2.50 47.19
C VAL A 481 -48.48 3.30 46.16
N MET A 482 -48.55 4.63 46.17
CA MET A 482 -47.86 5.48 45.17
C MET A 482 -46.35 5.46 45.33
N THR A 483 -45.85 5.53 46.57
CA THR A 483 -44.40 5.48 46.83
C THR A 483 -43.88 4.09 46.53
N GLY A 484 -44.61 3.03 46.90
CA GLY A 484 -44.27 1.65 46.59
C GLY A 484 -44.27 1.37 45.08
N SER A 485 -45.30 1.79 44.34
CA SER A 485 -45.37 1.60 42.88
C SER A 485 -44.27 2.39 42.15
N TYR A 486 -43.94 3.60 42.62
CA TYR A 486 -42.86 4.41 42.05
C TYR A 486 -41.49 3.75 42.29
N LEU A 487 -41.18 3.37 43.53
CA LEU A 487 -39.91 2.74 43.88
C LEU A 487 -39.74 1.39 43.18
N THR A 488 -40.78 0.57 43.13
CA THR A 488 -40.72 -0.76 42.47
C THR A 488 -40.45 -0.61 40.96
N LEU A 489 -41.21 0.23 40.25
CA LEU A 489 -41.02 0.43 38.81
C LEU A 489 -39.65 1.06 38.49
N THR A 490 -39.19 2.03 39.28
CA THR A 490 -37.87 2.64 39.06
C THR A 490 -36.73 1.69 39.40
N SER A 491 -36.78 0.96 40.51
CA SER A 491 -35.76 -0.03 40.87
C SER A 491 -35.67 -1.16 39.86
N LEU A 492 -36.80 -1.73 39.42
CA LEU A 492 -36.81 -2.77 38.38
C LEU A 492 -36.25 -2.24 37.06
N SER A 493 -36.58 -1.00 36.69
CA SER A 493 -36.05 -0.37 35.46
C SER A 493 -34.54 -0.13 35.56
N ILE A 494 -34.05 0.36 36.70
CA ILE A 494 -32.61 0.54 36.91
C ILE A 494 -31.89 -0.81 36.84
N ILE A 495 -32.41 -1.85 37.49
CA ILE A 495 -31.84 -3.21 37.40
C ILE A 495 -31.79 -3.66 35.93
N ASN A 496 -32.89 -3.51 35.19
CA ASN A 496 -32.94 -3.88 33.77
C ASN A 496 -31.92 -3.10 32.92
N LEU A 497 -31.68 -1.83 33.24
CA LEU A 497 -30.69 -1.00 32.57
C LEU A 497 -29.27 -1.55 32.76
N PHE A 498 -28.92 -2.00 33.97
CA PHE A 498 -27.63 -2.66 34.25
C PHE A 498 -27.49 -4.03 33.57
N LEU A 499 -28.59 -4.73 33.34
CA LEU A 499 -28.58 -6.04 32.66
C LEU A 499 -28.50 -5.92 31.13
N THR A 500 -29.03 -4.83 30.56
CA THR A 500 -29.21 -4.70 29.10
C THR A 500 -28.15 -3.85 28.41
N THR A 501 -27.36 -3.04 29.14
CA THR A 501 -26.44 -2.07 28.54
C THR A 501 -25.01 -2.17 29.07
N LYS A 502 -24.03 -1.86 28.20
CA LYS A 502 -22.61 -1.82 28.57
C LYS A 502 -22.21 -0.53 29.29
N GLN A 503 -23.02 0.52 29.20
CA GLN A 503 -22.73 1.86 29.72
C GLN A 503 -23.89 2.40 30.60
N PRO A 504 -24.27 1.71 31.69
CA PRO A 504 -25.44 2.05 32.47
C PRO A 504 -25.36 3.43 33.14
N TRP A 505 -24.17 3.82 33.59
CA TRP A 505 -23.94 5.08 34.27
C TRP A 505 -24.13 6.30 33.36
N SER A 506 -23.67 6.22 32.10
CA SER A 506 -23.84 7.31 31.13
C SER A 506 -25.31 7.55 30.82
N ILE A 507 -26.07 6.46 30.62
CA ILE A 507 -27.51 6.53 30.35
C ILE A 507 -28.25 7.12 31.55
N LEU A 508 -27.93 6.70 32.78
CA LEU A 508 -28.54 7.26 33.99
C LEU A 508 -28.23 8.76 34.15
N LEU A 509 -27.01 9.18 33.82
CA LEU A 509 -26.63 10.59 33.82
C LEU A 509 -27.45 11.39 32.81
N ASP A 510 -27.53 10.93 31.55
CA ASP A 510 -28.27 11.61 30.49
C ASP A 510 -29.77 11.68 30.81
N VAL A 511 -30.35 10.56 31.27
CA VAL A 511 -31.75 10.51 31.71
C VAL A 511 -31.97 11.43 32.91
N GLY A 512 -31.02 11.51 33.85
CA GLY A 512 -31.10 12.40 35.01
C GLY A 512 -31.03 13.89 34.65
N ILE A 513 -30.10 14.27 33.76
CA ILE A 513 -29.94 15.64 33.24
C ILE A 513 -31.23 16.09 32.53
N ILE A 514 -31.89 15.18 31.82
CA ILE A 514 -33.15 15.48 31.15
C ILE A 514 -34.30 15.52 32.17
N LEU A 515 -34.51 14.48 32.97
CA LEU A 515 -35.74 14.33 33.76
C LEU A 515 -35.82 15.19 35.03
N LEU A 516 -34.70 15.55 35.67
CA LEU A 516 -34.73 16.12 37.02
C LEU A 516 -34.78 17.66 37.08
N PRO A 517 -33.93 18.43 36.37
CA PRO A 517 -33.74 19.86 36.68
C PRO A 517 -35.00 20.70 36.48
N ILE A 518 -35.66 20.55 35.32
CA ILE A 518 -36.83 21.35 34.96
C ILE A 518 -38.06 20.96 35.80
N PRO A 519 -38.44 19.67 35.91
CA PRO A 519 -39.59 19.28 36.73
C PRO A 519 -39.43 19.62 38.21
N ILE A 520 -38.24 19.43 38.79
CA ILE A 520 -37.99 19.79 40.20
C ILE A 520 -38.08 21.31 40.40
N LEU A 521 -37.50 22.10 39.51
CA LEU A 521 -37.59 23.57 39.56
C LEU A 521 -39.05 24.02 39.52
N ILE A 522 -39.83 23.54 38.55
CA ILE A 522 -41.24 23.91 38.40
C ILE A 522 -42.04 23.48 39.63
N THR A 523 -41.82 22.25 40.12
CA THR A 523 -42.52 21.72 41.31
C THR A 523 -42.18 22.53 42.57
N SER A 524 -40.91 22.91 42.74
CA SER A 524 -40.46 23.78 43.83
C SER A 524 -41.12 25.16 43.77
N LEU A 525 -41.22 25.76 42.58
CA LEU A 525 -41.93 27.03 42.36
C LEU A 525 -43.43 26.92 42.67
N ILE A 526 -44.08 25.82 42.28
CA ILE A 526 -45.48 25.54 42.61
C ILE A 526 -45.67 25.49 44.13
N TYR A 527 -44.81 24.76 44.86
CA TYR A 527 -44.89 24.68 46.32
C TYR A 527 -44.58 26.00 47.02
N LYS A 528 -43.68 26.82 46.47
CA LYS A 528 -43.36 28.15 47.00
C LYS A 528 -44.54 29.12 46.84
N GLN A 529 -45.29 29.03 45.73
CA GLN A 529 -46.41 29.94 45.45
C GLN A 529 -47.72 29.54 46.15
N GLY A 530 -47.93 28.25 46.45
CA GLY A 530 -49.17 27.75 47.06
C GLY A 530 -50.29 27.49 46.03
N ARG A 531 -51.47 27.06 46.50
CA ARG A 531 -52.61 26.73 45.61
C ARG A 531 -53.20 27.99 44.99
N TYR A 532 -53.49 27.95 43.69
CA TYR A 532 -53.97 29.11 42.91
C TYR A 532 -55.47 29.42 43.11
N HIS A 533 -56.23 28.54 43.79
CA HIS A 533 -57.63 28.76 44.16
C HIS A 533 -57.98 28.08 45.50
N LYS A 534 -59.03 28.56 46.19
CA LYS A 534 -59.40 28.17 47.57
C LYS A 534 -60.34 26.95 47.70
N LEU A 535 -60.59 26.20 46.62
CA LEU A 535 -61.47 25.01 46.69
C LEU A 535 -60.77 23.89 47.47
N LEU A 536 -61.30 23.49 48.63
CA LEU A 536 -60.64 22.52 49.53
C LEU A 536 -61.02 21.06 49.26
N HIS A 537 -62.12 20.79 48.54
CA HIS A 537 -62.69 19.45 48.35
C HIS A 537 -62.56 18.88 46.92
N THR A 538 -61.84 19.56 46.02
CA THR A 538 -61.65 19.17 44.62
C THR A 538 -60.17 19.04 44.25
N THR A 539 -59.85 18.03 43.43
CA THR A 539 -58.52 17.84 42.81
C THR A 539 -58.21 18.93 41.78
N TYR A 540 -56.94 19.06 41.37
CA TYR A 540 -56.58 19.88 40.19
C TYR A 540 -56.97 19.22 38.87
N PHE A 541 -57.25 17.92 38.90
CA PHE A 541 -57.55 17.13 37.72
C PHE A 541 -59.05 16.83 37.62
N VAL A 542 -59.54 16.71 36.39
CA VAL A 542 -60.97 16.62 36.07
C VAL A 542 -61.26 15.28 35.37
N GLU A 543 -62.39 14.64 35.66
CA GLU A 543 -62.84 13.42 34.96
C GLU A 543 -63.74 13.78 33.77
N ASP A 544 -63.62 13.10 32.64
CA ASP A 544 -64.64 13.19 31.58
C ASP A 544 -65.77 12.18 31.87
N GLY A 545 -66.95 12.70 32.20
CA GLY A 545 -68.15 11.91 32.50
C GLY A 545 -68.72 11.13 31.31
N SER A 546 -68.16 11.27 30.11
CA SER A 546 -68.54 10.52 28.90
C SER A 546 -67.73 9.24 28.66
N LEU A 547 -66.73 8.93 29.49
CA LEU A 547 -65.74 7.86 29.29
C LEU A 547 -66.23 6.41 29.54
N ARG A 548 -67.13 5.92 28.67
CA ARG A 548 -67.21 4.48 28.32
C ARG A 548 -67.15 4.24 26.81
N GLN A 549 -66.49 5.12 26.04
CA GLN A 549 -66.32 4.92 24.59
C GLN A 549 -64.90 5.31 24.15
N PHE A 550 -64.27 4.44 23.35
CA PHE A 550 -62.99 4.68 22.71
C PHE A 550 -63.18 5.69 21.56
N ARG A 551 -62.49 6.85 21.62
CA ARG A 551 -62.49 7.84 20.52
C ARG A 551 -61.06 8.30 20.23
N LEU A 552 -60.65 8.15 18.97
CA LEU A 552 -59.44 8.76 18.42
C LEU A 552 -59.79 10.20 18.00
N LEU A 553 -59.27 11.20 18.72
CA LEU A 553 -59.62 12.60 18.52
C LEU A 553 -58.36 13.37 18.11
N ILE A 554 -58.27 13.77 16.84
CA ILE A 554 -57.00 14.21 16.21
C ILE A 554 -56.59 15.65 16.61
N GLY A 555 -57.41 16.42 17.33
CA GLY A 555 -56.92 17.64 17.99
C GLY A 555 -57.98 18.56 18.57
N ARG A 556 -57.76 19.02 19.81
CA ARG A 556 -58.33 20.23 20.40
C ARG A 556 -57.28 20.90 21.28
N LEU A 557 -57.28 22.23 21.34
CA LEU A 557 -56.42 22.98 22.25
C LEU A 557 -56.80 22.71 23.72
N PRO A 558 -55.83 22.79 24.67
CA PRO A 558 -56.03 22.50 26.09
C PRO A 558 -56.77 23.63 26.83
N ILE A 559 -57.69 24.31 26.16
CA ILE A 559 -58.45 25.41 26.74
C ILE A 559 -59.80 24.84 27.16
N MET A 560 -60.13 25.02 28.43
CA MET A 560 -61.46 24.71 28.93
C MET A 560 -62.49 25.41 28.03
N PRO A 561 -63.49 24.70 27.48
CA PRO A 561 -64.44 25.32 26.57
C PRO A 561 -65.06 26.57 27.18
N ARG A 562 -65.05 27.68 26.43
CA ARG A 562 -65.60 28.96 26.91
C ARG A 562 -67.08 28.85 27.26
N PHE A 563 -67.82 27.96 26.58
CA PHE A 563 -69.25 27.75 26.80
C PHE A 563 -69.50 26.68 27.89
N PRO A 564 -70.30 27.00 28.93
CA PRO A 564 -70.62 26.09 30.04
C PRO A 564 -71.13 24.70 29.60
N PHE A 565 -71.95 24.64 28.56
CA PHE A 565 -72.49 23.39 28.00
C PHE A 565 -71.41 22.35 27.64
N PHE A 566 -70.22 22.78 27.19
CA PHE A 566 -69.12 21.86 26.88
C PHE A 566 -68.22 21.55 28.09
N ARG A 567 -68.37 22.30 29.19
CA ARG A 567 -67.72 22.06 30.48
C ARG A 567 -68.43 20.97 31.29
N ASP A 568 -69.74 20.81 31.13
CA ASP A 568 -70.55 19.80 31.86
C ASP A 568 -70.07 18.35 31.66
N ARG A 569 -69.29 18.09 30.61
CA ARG A 569 -68.63 16.80 30.37
C ARG A 569 -67.46 16.54 31.32
N PHE A 570 -66.81 17.58 31.85
CA PHE A 570 -65.65 17.46 32.71
C PHE A 570 -66.06 17.79 34.16
N GLN A 571 -66.05 16.79 35.03
CA GLN A 571 -66.44 16.96 36.44
C GLN A 571 -65.22 16.94 37.36
N ALA A 572 -65.15 17.92 38.26
CA ALA A 572 -64.13 17.96 39.29
C ALA A 572 -64.28 16.73 40.19
N ILE A 573 -63.19 16.03 40.44
CA ILE A 573 -63.25 14.78 41.20
C ILE A 573 -63.31 15.14 42.68
N LEU A 574 -64.38 14.69 43.32
CA LEU A 574 -64.59 14.85 44.76
C LEU A 574 -63.61 13.96 45.52
N TRP A 575 -62.98 14.53 46.53
CA TRP A 575 -61.98 13.85 47.34
C TRP A 575 -62.44 12.58 48.05
N SER A 576 -63.74 12.48 48.34
CA SER A 576 -64.35 11.31 48.98
C SER A 576 -64.54 10.12 48.04
N LYS A 577 -64.39 10.31 46.73
CA LYS A 577 -64.52 9.26 45.72
C LYS A 577 -63.14 8.63 45.48
N ARG A 578 -63.05 7.30 45.61
CA ARG A 578 -61.81 6.51 45.47
C ARG A 578 -61.19 6.72 44.08
N TRP A 579 -60.22 7.60 43.98
CA TRP A 579 -59.36 7.72 42.81
C TRP A 579 -58.45 6.49 42.74
N ASN A 580 -58.47 5.76 41.64
CA ASN A 580 -57.55 4.64 41.45
C ASN A 580 -56.15 5.20 41.13
N TRP A 581 -55.16 4.90 41.97
CA TRP A 581 -53.78 5.37 41.85
C TRP A 581 -53.17 5.17 40.45
N LEU A 582 -53.64 4.15 39.72
CA LEU A 582 -53.28 3.86 38.33
C LEU A 582 -53.55 5.02 37.35
N ASN A 583 -54.50 5.90 37.66
CA ASN A 583 -54.81 7.04 36.80
C ASN A 583 -53.68 8.09 36.78
N TYR A 584 -52.79 8.13 37.79
CA TYR A 584 -51.59 8.98 37.74
C TYR A 584 -50.52 8.43 36.78
N TYR A 585 -50.56 7.13 36.48
CA TYR A 585 -49.68 6.47 35.51
C TYR A 585 -50.09 6.69 34.05
N ASP A 586 -51.35 7.09 33.82
CA ASP A 586 -51.88 7.53 32.51
C ASP A 586 -51.40 6.69 31.32
N PHE A 587 -51.73 5.39 31.36
CA PHE A 587 -51.44 4.42 30.28
C PHE A 587 -52.35 4.59 29.04
N SER A 588 -52.95 5.75 28.82
CA SER A 588 -53.85 5.94 27.68
C SER A 588 -53.07 5.93 26.35
N PHE A 589 -53.59 5.24 25.33
CA PHE A 589 -52.96 5.17 23.99
C PHE A 589 -52.70 6.56 23.39
N ASN A 590 -53.57 7.54 23.67
CA ASN A 590 -53.40 8.94 23.27
C ASN A 590 -52.18 9.61 23.93
N ASN A 591 -51.82 9.25 25.17
CA ASN A 591 -50.65 9.79 25.85
C ASN A 591 -49.37 8.95 25.62
N ILE A 592 -49.50 7.66 25.30
CA ILE A 592 -48.40 6.79 24.89
C ILE A 592 -47.88 7.15 23.49
N PHE A 593 -48.77 7.39 22.51
CA PHE A 593 -48.39 7.75 21.13
C PHE A 593 -48.50 9.25 20.81
N LYS A 594 -49.07 10.04 21.73
CA LYS A 594 -49.21 11.51 21.63
C LYS A 594 -49.95 11.99 20.38
N LEU A 595 -50.87 11.15 19.88
CA LEU A 595 -51.76 11.49 18.78
C LEU A 595 -53.02 12.19 19.33
N GLY A 596 -53.07 13.53 19.18
CA GLY A 596 -54.20 14.36 19.62
C GLY A 596 -54.10 14.79 21.09
N PHE A 597 -54.17 16.10 21.35
CA PHE A 597 -54.01 16.67 22.70
C PHE A 597 -55.33 16.57 23.51
N ASN A 598 -55.50 15.48 24.28
CA ASN A 598 -56.64 15.32 25.19
C ASN A 598 -56.21 15.03 26.64
N ASP A 599 -55.27 15.81 27.16
CA ASP A 599 -54.78 15.65 28.53
C ASP A 599 -55.79 16.22 29.55
N ILE A 600 -56.34 15.34 30.40
CA ILE A 600 -57.29 15.71 31.46
C ILE A 600 -56.67 16.62 32.53
N ARG A 601 -55.33 16.65 32.62
CA ARG A 601 -54.59 17.43 33.62
C ARG A 601 -54.56 18.93 33.32
N LEU A 602 -55.00 19.34 32.14
CA LEU A 602 -55.00 20.73 31.67
C LEU A 602 -56.39 21.39 31.63
N ARG A 603 -57.42 20.75 32.22
CA ARG A 603 -58.82 21.15 32.02
C ARG A 603 -59.49 21.86 33.20
N ASP A 604 -58.71 22.21 34.22
CA ASP A 604 -59.18 22.97 35.38
C ASP A 604 -59.44 24.45 35.02
N GLU A 605 -60.47 25.05 35.61
CA GLU A 605 -60.85 26.46 35.37
C GLU A 605 -59.80 27.45 35.90
N HIS A 606 -59.02 27.03 36.90
CA HIS A 606 -57.98 27.83 37.55
C HIS A 606 -56.60 27.19 37.41
N LEU A 607 -56.36 26.50 36.29
CA LEU A 607 -55.10 25.79 36.06
C LEU A 607 -53.89 26.75 36.12
N PRO A 608 -52.91 26.47 36.99
CA PRO A 608 -51.69 27.26 37.05
C PRO A 608 -50.87 27.13 35.76
N GLY A 609 -50.32 28.25 35.28
CA GLY A 609 -49.38 28.25 34.16
C GLY A 609 -48.21 27.29 34.39
N LEU A 610 -47.70 27.18 35.63
CA LEU A 610 -46.61 26.26 35.98
C LEU A 610 -46.97 24.77 35.83
N ILE A 611 -48.19 24.37 36.21
CA ILE A 611 -48.67 22.98 36.01
C ILE A 611 -48.81 22.69 34.51
N SER A 612 -49.32 23.66 33.74
CA SER A 612 -49.38 23.56 32.29
C SER A 612 -47.99 23.38 31.66
N THR A 613 -47.01 24.19 32.06
CA THR A 613 -45.62 24.07 31.61
C THR A 613 -45.02 22.69 31.90
N LEU A 614 -45.31 22.12 33.07
CA LEU A 614 -44.84 20.78 33.45
C LEU A 614 -45.45 19.67 32.58
N VAL A 615 -46.75 19.77 32.28
CA VAL A 615 -47.43 18.83 31.35
C VAL A 615 -46.86 18.95 29.95
N TRP A 616 -46.64 20.18 29.45
CA TRP A 616 -46.00 20.41 28.15
C TRP A 616 -44.57 19.86 28.09
N TYR A 617 -43.82 19.97 29.19
CA TYR A 617 -42.48 19.40 29.29
C TYR A 617 -42.51 17.86 29.19
N GLN A 618 -43.39 17.20 29.96
CA GLN A 618 -43.63 15.75 29.80
C GLN A 618 -44.06 15.41 28.37
N TRP A 619 -44.87 16.28 27.73
CA TRP A 619 -45.33 16.09 26.37
C TRP A 619 -44.19 16.13 25.33
N CYS A 620 -43.29 17.11 25.42
CA CYS A 620 -42.09 17.17 24.58
C CYS A 620 -41.21 15.92 24.73
N LEU A 621 -40.98 15.46 25.97
CA LEU A 621 -40.13 14.29 26.22
C LEU A 621 -40.66 13.01 25.56
N GLY A 622 -41.97 12.76 25.64
CA GLY A 622 -42.50 11.56 24.97
C GLY A 622 -42.62 11.68 23.45
N VAL A 623 -42.61 12.88 22.85
CA VAL A 623 -42.42 12.99 21.38
C VAL A 623 -41.02 12.49 21.02
N PHE A 624 -40.00 12.93 21.78
CA PHE A 624 -38.64 12.42 21.64
C PHE A 624 -38.56 10.90 21.85
N TYR A 625 -39.25 10.37 22.86
CA TYR A 625 -39.37 8.92 23.08
C TYR A 625 -39.95 8.17 21.88
N VAL A 626 -41.04 8.67 21.28
CA VAL A 626 -41.66 8.05 20.10
C VAL A 626 -40.70 8.06 18.91
N ILE A 627 -39.98 9.17 18.69
CA ILE A 627 -38.95 9.26 17.65
C ILE A 627 -37.85 8.20 17.87
N LEU A 628 -37.35 8.08 19.11
CA LEU A 628 -36.33 7.09 19.49
C LEU A 628 -36.82 5.65 19.29
N LEU A 629 -38.07 5.39 19.69
CA LEU A 629 -38.73 4.09 19.52
C LEU A 629 -38.89 3.74 18.05
N LEU A 630 -39.39 4.65 17.21
CA LEU A 630 -39.56 4.43 15.77
C LEU A 630 -38.21 4.25 15.06
N TRP A 631 -37.20 5.04 15.44
CA TRP A 631 -35.84 4.89 14.92
C TRP A 631 -35.22 3.53 15.27
N THR A 632 -35.49 3.02 16.47
CA THR A 632 -34.98 1.71 16.91
C THR A 632 -35.77 0.57 16.30
N LEU A 633 -37.09 0.71 16.19
CA LEU A 633 -37.96 -0.24 15.48
C LEU A 633 -37.58 -0.36 14.00
N SER A 634 -37.25 0.75 13.33
CA SER A 634 -36.86 0.74 11.92
C SER A 634 -35.55 -0.02 11.66
N ARG A 635 -34.69 -0.13 12.68
CA ARG A 635 -33.41 -0.86 12.62
C ARG A 635 -33.50 -2.30 13.13
N THR A 636 -34.42 -2.58 14.04
CA THR A 636 -34.58 -3.90 14.66
C THR A 636 -35.58 -4.79 13.91
N ILE A 637 -36.54 -4.21 13.19
CA ILE A 637 -37.54 -4.94 12.39
C ILE A 637 -37.23 -4.78 10.89
N PRO A 638 -36.84 -5.87 10.20
CA PRO A 638 -36.60 -5.83 8.76
C PRO A 638 -37.83 -5.36 7.98
N GLY A 639 -37.66 -4.40 7.07
CA GLY A 639 -38.72 -3.91 6.18
C GLY A 639 -39.60 -2.81 6.77
N LEU A 640 -39.54 -2.53 8.08
CA LEU A 640 -40.31 -1.44 8.70
C LEU A 640 -39.76 -0.05 8.32
N ASN A 641 -38.47 0.04 8.02
CA ASN A 641 -37.83 1.23 7.46
C ASN A 641 -38.50 1.71 6.16
N LEU A 642 -38.97 0.80 5.31
CA LEU A 642 -39.70 1.11 4.07
C LEU A 642 -41.11 1.67 4.31
N LEU A 643 -41.61 1.69 5.55
CA LEU A 643 -42.95 2.21 5.89
C LEU A 643 -42.86 3.52 6.68
N ILE A 644 -41.77 3.72 7.44
CA ILE A 644 -41.55 4.88 8.31
C ILE A 644 -40.88 6.07 7.57
N TYR A 645 -40.05 5.82 6.56
CA TYR A 645 -39.24 6.87 5.90
C TYR A 645 -39.80 7.38 4.55
N PHE A 646 -41.08 7.15 4.26
CA PHE A 646 -41.78 7.74 3.10
C PHE A 646 -42.43 9.08 3.41
#